data_AF-A0AAD4HH72-F1
#
_entry.id   AF-A0AAD4HH72-F1
#
_cell.length_a   1.000
_cell.length_b   1.000
_cell.length_c   1.000
_cell.angle_alpha   90.00
_cell.angle_beta   90.00
_cell.angle_gamma   90.00
#
_symmetry.space_group_name_H-M   'P 1'
#
loop_
_entity.id
_entity.type
_entity.pdbx_description
1 polymer ?
#
loop_
_entity_poly.entity_id
_entity_poly.type
_entity_poly.pdbx_seq_one_letter_code
_entity_poly.pdbx_strand_id
1 'polypeptide(L)'
;MFTTGWLQAFDARAVAVQGNLVITMPNMHFVPEFYHFEEEDLQARADGRFGVIDCFQWPQSYDDSFCHAVCIPRKEAFPFPHPLHWAWFTPSRDDLKSIPGNSFPVGTLAPDKVDGLQSLLKLAEQRGVCDYRKDQPDRGQIIYSRLLYLLHAIARLKSHPLTFRDLLIFVTDAQRLFLDIYSYIDWVLIAQPHTTFGVRHEVNLGWMGGFAQSSDICEKLFCAGVPAWYVRASAYIPPKMMVVEPVLLTRPDHSIIAMYAEGRKIRPFEVIYRGQGGRNRHTHIRRLYAGTTYQDPESDKSSQPLSSSSRPASGPKLSALGKAPKQKGESRDKWKDPKTPFLPPPNLHWDGAMKTAIKDQSRVHTPYIIDRGYRFPEPALLIGPKLPERLQLYLANWLAARPLWIGRVDHDPPRTYPTPQLWRDFLSSVPSVQPQSSKGKEPDGKSLTATEKGKRAMRDLFGDDLLETQGDIFSPEGVVKFRGEQVSIASLATPPSLLVQKITWELFELGFRYELRDLDCYLAWGCWNNDAVGREQLLHSIFPGEAGLVMWSESFLSENYGLWNNTLMGCLPYLENFRRLLCDWDDVPPCLTTPLTSDNFTDTYSWEVRHTAATFYVQTFFDHFGRPPIVPHSLPMQS
;
A
#
# COMPACT_ATOMS: atom_id res chain seq x y z
N MET A 1 57.84 0.75 -31.81
CA MET A 1 56.50 1.33 -32.00
C MET A 1 55.48 0.29 -31.54
N PHE A 2 54.99 0.42 -30.30
CA PHE A 2 53.87 -0.39 -29.81
C PHE A 2 52.60 0.30 -30.30
N THR A 3 51.90 -0.31 -31.24
CA THR A 3 50.54 0.09 -31.58
C THR A 3 49.66 -0.20 -30.37
N THR A 4 49.17 0.85 -29.72
CA THR A 4 48.07 0.78 -28.75
C THR A 4 46.83 0.23 -29.46
N GLY A 5 46.68 -1.09 -29.45
CA GLY A 5 45.49 -1.78 -29.94
C GLY A 5 44.34 -1.52 -28.99
N TRP A 6 43.26 -0.92 -29.50
CA TRP A 6 42.02 -0.71 -28.75
C TRP A 6 41.44 -2.06 -28.31
N LEU A 7 41.17 -2.22 -27.01
CA LEU A 7 40.59 -3.46 -26.44
C LEU A 7 39.25 -3.81 -27.12
N GLN A 8 39.04 -5.09 -27.44
CA GLN A 8 37.77 -5.61 -27.96
C GLN A 8 36.80 -5.99 -26.85
N ALA A 9 35.54 -6.28 -27.19
CA ALA A 9 34.47 -6.64 -26.24
C ALA A 9 34.85 -7.80 -25.30
N PHE A 10 35.78 -8.67 -25.74
CA PHE A 10 36.21 -9.87 -25.02
C PHE A 10 37.62 -9.77 -24.42
N ASP A 11 38.32 -8.65 -24.59
CA ASP A 11 39.57 -8.37 -23.88
C ASP A 11 39.28 -7.84 -22.46
N ALA A 12 40.21 -8.02 -21.53
CA ALA A 12 40.07 -7.53 -20.16
C ALA A 12 40.92 -6.29 -19.97
N ARG A 13 40.28 -5.13 -19.91
CA ARG A 13 40.88 -3.97 -19.24
C ARG A 13 41.09 -4.28 -17.77
N ALA A 14 40.04 -4.77 -17.10
CA ALA A 14 40.09 -5.27 -15.74
C ALA A 14 39.66 -6.74 -15.67
N VAL A 15 40.30 -7.53 -14.80
CA VAL A 15 39.91 -8.90 -14.49
C VAL A 15 39.95 -9.18 -12.99
N ALA A 16 38.96 -9.91 -12.48
CA ALA A 16 38.97 -10.45 -11.12
C ALA A 16 38.49 -11.91 -11.12
N VAL A 17 38.86 -12.64 -10.07
CA VAL A 17 38.46 -14.04 -9.86
C VAL A 17 37.58 -14.13 -8.62
N GLN A 18 36.44 -14.81 -8.76
CA GLN A 18 35.49 -15.08 -7.67
C GLN A 18 35.17 -16.58 -7.67
N GLY A 19 35.79 -17.35 -6.76
CA GLY A 19 35.67 -18.81 -6.76
C GLY A 19 36.17 -19.42 -8.08
N ASN A 20 35.29 -20.13 -8.81
CA ASN A 20 35.58 -20.72 -10.12
C ASN A 20 35.27 -19.77 -11.31
N LEU A 21 34.77 -18.56 -11.02
CA LEU A 21 34.40 -17.58 -12.03
C LEU A 21 35.54 -16.59 -12.26
N VAL A 22 35.74 -16.24 -13.52
CA VAL A 22 36.61 -15.17 -13.97
C VAL A 22 35.73 -14.10 -14.60
N ILE A 23 35.78 -12.90 -14.04
CA ILE A 23 34.96 -11.77 -14.44
C ILE A 23 35.86 -10.77 -15.15
N THR A 24 35.55 -10.49 -16.41
CA THR A 24 36.40 -9.67 -17.30
C THR A 24 35.60 -8.51 -17.85
N MET A 25 36.22 -7.35 -18.01
CA MET A 25 35.59 -6.25 -18.72
C MET A 25 36.56 -5.40 -19.56
N PRO A 26 36.21 -5.02 -20.81
CA PRO A 26 36.98 -4.09 -21.62
C PRO A 26 36.81 -2.58 -21.36
N ASN A 27 35.69 -2.10 -20.80
CA ASN A 27 35.43 -0.64 -20.66
C ASN A 27 35.49 -0.08 -19.22
N MET A 28 35.68 -0.93 -18.20
CA MET A 28 35.78 -0.53 -16.80
C MET A 28 37.15 -0.83 -16.19
N HIS A 29 37.51 -0.09 -15.14
CA HIS A 29 38.75 -0.26 -14.35
C HIS A 29 38.56 -1.05 -13.05
N PHE A 30 37.33 -1.47 -12.74
CA PHE A 30 37.02 -2.21 -11.54
C PHE A 30 36.03 -3.34 -11.85
N VAL A 31 36.00 -4.34 -10.98
CA VAL A 31 35.08 -5.48 -11.07
C VAL A 31 34.28 -5.58 -9.77
N PRO A 32 32.95 -5.34 -9.79
CA PRO A 32 32.10 -5.54 -8.63
C PRO A 32 31.96 -7.02 -8.27
N GLU A 33 31.80 -7.31 -6.98
CA GLU A 33 31.46 -8.65 -6.49
C GLU A 33 30.10 -9.12 -7.05
N PHE A 34 30.05 -10.36 -7.53
CA PHE A 34 28.90 -10.92 -8.25
C PHE A 34 28.02 -11.77 -7.32
N TYR A 35 26.83 -11.27 -7.00
CA TYR A 35 25.88 -11.90 -6.06
C TYR A 35 24.71 -12.61 -6.75
N HIS A 36 24.97 -13.49 -7.72
CA HIS A 36 23.90 -14.12 -8.51
C HIS A 36 23.48 -15.51 -8.04
N PHE A 37 24.43 -16.35 -7.65
CA PHE A 37 24.17 -17.76 -7.34
C PHE A 37 23.82 -18.04 -5.88
N GLU A 38 23.99 -17.04 -5.01
CA GLU A 38 23.67 -17.17 -3.59
C GLU A 38 22.14 -17.20 -3.37
N GLU A 39 21.68 -18.16 -2.57
CA GLU A 39 20.30 -18.23 -2.08
C GLU A 39 20.10 -17.23 -0.95
N GLU A 40 20.15 -15.94 -1.30
CA GLU A 40 19.89 -14.86 -0.37
C GLU A 40 18.39 -14.62 -0.21
N ASP A 41 17.96 -14.42 1.03
CA ASP A 41 16.60 -14.01 1.36
C ASP A 41 16.39 -12.56 0.88
N LEU A 42 15.48 -12.37 -0.08
CA LEU A 42 15.06 -11.04 -0.50
C LEU A 42 14.20 -10.43 0.59
N GLN A 43 14.83 -9.61 1.42
CA GLN A 43 14.24 -9.04 2.63
C GLN A 43 14.80 -7.63 2.82
N ALA A 44 13.92 -6.68 3.14
CA ALA A 44 14.34 -5.32 3.42
C ALA A 44 15.24 -5.28 4.66
N ARG A 45 16.25 -4.40 4.62
CA ARG A 45 17.27 -4.19 5.65
C ARG A 45 16.91 -2.95 6.47
N ALA A 46 17.77 -2.54 7.40
CA ALA A 46 17.50 -1.44 8.33
C ALA A 46 17.23 -0.08 7.64
N ASP A 47 17.62 0.09 6.39
CA ASP A 47 17.35 1.28 5.57
C ASP A 47 16.14 1.13 4.62
N GLY A 48 15.40 0.01 4.72
CA GLY A 48 14.25 -0.29 3.87
C GLY A 48 14.59 -0.82 2.47
N ARG A 49 15.87 -1.06 2.16
CA ARG A 49 16.34 -1.59 0.85
C ARG A 49 16.78 -3.04 0.96
N PHE A 50 17.12 -3.68 -0.16
CA PHE A 50 17.43 -5.12 -0.17
C PHE A 50 18.93 -5.45 -0.05
N GLY A 51 19.76 -4.48 0.34
CA GLY A 51 21.21 -4.67 0.47
C GLY A 51 21.88 -5.01 -0.87
N VAL A 52 22.83 -5.93 -0.86
CA VAL A 52 23.71 -6.23 -2.01
C VAL A 52 23.00 -6.89 -3.20
N ILE A 53 21.82 -7.46 -2.96
CA ILE A 53 20.97 -8.08 -4.00
C ILE A 53 19.99 -7.09 -4.63
N ASP A 54 19.98 -5.83 -4.18
CA ASP A 54 19.14 -4.76 -4.71
C ASP A 54 19.70 -4.21 -6.04
N CYS A 55 18.97 -4.38 -7.15
CA CYS A 55 19.39 -3.84 -8.45
C CYS A 55 19.46 -2.32 -8.49
N PHE A 56 18.84 -1.62 -7.52
CA PHE A 56 18.89 -0.17 -7.38
C PHE A 56 20.09 0.33 -6.55
N GLN A 57 20.87 -0.59 -5.96
CA GLN A 57 22.10 -0.28 -5.22
C GLN A 57 23.35 -0.89 -5.86
N TRP A 58 23.22 -2.08 -6.46
CA TRP A 58 24.36 -2.85 -6.90
C TRP A 58 24.13 -3.52 -8.27
N PRO A 59 25.15 -3.64 -9.14
CA PRO A 59 24.99 -4.31 -10.43
C PRO A 59 24.50 -5.75 -10.28
N GLN A 60 23.54 -6.14 -11.11
CA GLN A 60 22.97 -7.50 -11.14
C GLN A 60 23.23 -8.15 -12.52
N SER A 61 22.93 -9.45 -12.62
CA SER A 61 22.94 -10.14 -13.91
C SER A 61 21.93 -9.52 -14.86
N TYR A 62 22.34 -9.31 -16.11
CA TYR A 62 21.44 -8.87 -17.17
C TYR A 62 20.31 -9.89 -17.39
N ASP A 63 19.10 -9.40 -17.61
CA ASP A 63 17.93 -10.18 -18.03
C ASP A 63 17.17 -9.41 -19.09
N ASP A 64 16.79 -10.06 -20.20
CA ASP A 64 16.11 -9.40 -21.31
C ASP A 64 14.77 -8.73 -20.91
N SER A 65 14.05 -9.31 -19.93
CA SER A 65 12.78 -8.75 -19.45
C SER A 65 12.97 -7.49 -18.60
N PHE A 66 14.18 -7.26 -18.10
CA PHE A 66 14.56 -6.10 -17.29
C PHE A 66 15.83 -5.45 -17.84
N CYS A 67 15.97 -5.42 -19.16
CA CYS A 67 17.16 -4.94 -19.85
C CYS A 67 17.57 -3.53 -19.44
N HIS A 68 16.60 -2.68 -19.10
CA HIS A 68 16.83 -1.31 -18.64
C HIS A 68 17.49 -1.21 -17.26
N ALA A 69 17.53 -2.27 -16.46
CA ALA A 69 18.15 -2.24 -15.13
C ALA A 69 19.64 -1.86 -15.17
N VAL A 70 20.33 -2.09 -16.30
CA VAL A 70 21.73 -1.66 -16.48
C VAL A 70 21.89 -0.14 -16.56
N CYS A 71 20.83 0.58 -16.93
CA CYS A 71 20.79 2.04 -17.02
C CYS A 71 20.34 2.70 -15.71
N ILE A 72 20.16 1.94 -14.62
CA ILE A 72 19.91 2.52 -13.30
C ILE A 72 21.07 3.47 -12.96
N PRO A 73 20.82 4.73 -12.57
CA PRO A 73 21.91 5.64 -12.27
C PRO A 73 22.66 5.21 -10.99
N ARG A 74 23.95 5.53 -10.91
CA ARG A 74 24.78 5.31 -9.71
C ARG A 74 24.64 6.48 -8.75
N LYS A 75 24.50 6.19 -7.46
CA LYS A 75 24.37 7.19 -6.41
C LYS A 75 25.54 8.19 -6.42
N GLU A 76 26.76 7.70 -6.65
CA GLU A 76 27.99 8.49 -6.61
C GLU A 76 28.06 9.55 -7.73
N ALA A 77 27.34 9.34 -8.83
CA ALA A 77 27.29 10.28 -9.95
C ALA A 77 26.41 11.51 -9.66
N PHE A 78 25.57 11.45 -8.63
CA PHE A 78 24.57 12.49 -8.34
C PHE A 78 24.56 12.90 -6.86
N PRO A 79 25.66 13.50 -6.36
CA PRO A 79 25.71 14.02 -5.00
C PRO A 79 24.75 15.21 -4.81
N PHE A 80 24.38 15.48 -3.56
CA PHE A 80 23.68 16.72 -3.20
C PHE A 80 24.49 17.94 -3.69
N PRO A 81 23.86 18.99 -4.27
CA PRO A 81 22.42 19.27 -4.32
C PRO A 81 21.69 18.79 -5.57
N HIS A 82 22.28 17.90 -6.38
CA HIS A 82 21.63 17.41 -7.61
C HIS A 82 20.27 16.75 -7.28
N PRO A 83 19.15 17.06 -7.97
CA PRO A 83 17.83 16.55 -7.56
C PRO A 83 17.73 15.02 -7.46
N LEU A 84 18.46 14.27 -8.31
CA LEU A 84 18.55 12.80 -8.23
C LEU A 84 19.11 12.25 -6.91
N HIS A 85 19.77 13.04 -6.07
CA HIS A 85 20.24 12.56 -4.76
C HIS A 85 19.09 12.01 -3.90
N TRP A 86 17.86 12.52 -4.09
CA TRP A 86 16.66 12.05 -3.42
C TRP A 86 16.31 10.59 -3.73
N ALA A 87 16.81 10.02 -4.84
CA ALA A 87 16.57 8.62 -5.19
C ALA A 87 17.28 7.63 -4.23
N TRP A 88 18.22 8.10 -3.41
CA TRP A 88 18.90 7.30 -2.38
C TRP A 88 18.86 7.95 -0.99
N PHE A 89 17.96 8.91 -0.76
CA PHE A 89 17.70 9.48 0.55
C PHE A 89 17.23 8.38 1.53
N THR A 90 17.73 8.38 2.76
CA THR A 90 17.30 7.44 3.81
C THR A 90 16.75 8.23 4.98
N PRO A 91 15.46 8.10 5.31
CA PRO A 91 14.87 8.81 6.44
C PRO A 91 15.52 8.44 7.77
N SER A 92 15.69 9.45 8.61
CA SER A 92 16.01 9.32 10.03
C SER A 92 14.74 9.41 10.87
N ARG A 93 14.82 9.07 12.16
CA ARG A 93 13.66 9.20 13.07
C ARG A 93 13.17 10.65 13.20
N ASP A 94 14.04 11.64 12.99
CA ASP A 94 13.68 13.06 13.05
C ASP A 94 12.85 13.51 11.84
N ASP A 95 12.87 12.74 10.76
CA ASP A 95 12.07 12.98 9.56
C ASP A 95 10.62 12.49 9.72
N LEU A 96 10.31 11.70 10.75
CA LEU A 96 8.94 11.30 11.10
C LEU A 96 8.28 12.39 11.95
N LYS A 97 7.35 13.14 11.35
CA LYS A 97 6.61 14.18 12.05
C LYS A 97 5.41 13.56 12.75
N SER A 98 5.52 13.45 14.07
CA SER A 98 4.45 12.92 14.93
C SER A 98 3.15 13.67 14.71
N ILE A 99 2.05 12.94 14.63
CA ILE A 99 0.72 13.54 14.54
C ILE A 99 0.32 14.01 15.95
N PRO A 100 0.07 15.32 16.17
CA PRO A 100 -0.29 15.82 17.49
C PRO A 100 -1.58 15.15 18.00
N GLY A 101 -1.62 14.81 19.30
CA GLY A 101 -2.79 14.17 19.93
C GLY A 101 -3.02 12.70 19.52
N ASN A 102 -2.04 12.08 18.86
CA ASN A 102 -2.05 10.65 18.60
C ASN A 102 -1.26 9.90 19.68
N SER A 103 -1.79 8.78 20.14
CA SER A 103 -1.18 7.97 21.20
C SER A 103 -0.20 6.92 20.65
N PHE A 104 -0.20 6.74 19.32
CA PHE A 104 0.69 5.83 18.61
C PHE A 104 1.93 6.55 18.07
N PRO A 105 3.11 5.90 18.04
CA PRO A 105 4.36 6.47 17.51
C PRO A 105 4.34 6.48 15.97
N VAL A 106 3.33 7.13 15.39
CA VAL A 106 3.15 7.28 13.95
C VAL A 106 3.13 8.75 13.55
N GLY A 107 3.55 8.99 12.33
CA GLY A 107 3.70 10.33 11.78
C GLY A 107 3.67 10.32 10.26
N THR A 108 3.77 11.51 9.70
CA THR A 108 3.98 11.69 8.25
C THR A 108 5.44 12.01 7.98
N LEU A 109 5.88 11.83 6.74
CA LEU A 109 7.21 12.29 6.33
C LEU A 109 7.28 13.82 6.43
N ALA A 110 8.43 14.35 6.85
CA ALA A 110 8.66 15.78 6.93
C ALA A 110 8.42 16.48 5.58
N PRO A 111 7.74 17.64 5.55
CA PRO A 111 7.36 18.31 4.30
C PRO A 111 8.51 18.58 3.34
N ASP A 112 9.69 18.97 3.85
CA ASP A 112 10.88 19.24 3.03
C ASP A 112 11.41 17.97 2.35
N LYS A 113 11.23 16.79 2.96
CA LYS A 113 11.60 15.51 2.36
C LYS A 113 10.56 15.04 1.34
N VAL A 114 9.27 15.32 1.59
CA VAL A 114 8.20 15.11 0.61
C VAL A 114 8.48 15.94 -0.64
N ASP A 115 8.82 17.22 -0.51
CA ASP A 115 9.20 18.09 -1.63
C ASP A 115 10.41 17.54 -2.39
N GLY A 116 11.35 16.95 -1.67
CA GLY A 116 12.47 16.22 -2.22
C GLY A 116 12.06 15.06 -3.14
N LEU A 117 11.17 14.18 -2.67
CA LEU A 117 10.64 13.09 -3.48
C LEU A 117 9.74 13.59 -4.61
N GLN A 118 8.99 14.67 -4.40
CA GLN A 118 8.21 15.34 -5.43
C GLN A 118 9.09 15.87 -6.58
N SER A 119 10.34 16.25 -6.29
CA SER A 119 11.30 16.63 -7.33
C SER A 119 11.67 15.48 -8.26
N LEU A 120 11.66 14.23 -7.78
CA LEU A 120 11.87 13.03 -8.61
C LEU A 120 10.69 12.81 -9.55
N LEU A 121 9.45 12.98 -9.07
CA LEU A 121 8.26 12.90 -9.91
C LEU A 121 8.34 13.92 -11.06
N LYS A 122 8.69 15.18 -10.76
CA LYS A 122 8.88 16.24 -11.77
C LYS A 122 9.95 15.87 -12.79
N LEU A 123 11.07 15.28 -12.35
CA LEU A 123 12.12 14.80 -13.27
C LEU A 123 11.62 13.69 -14.20
N ALA A 124 10.81 12.75 -13.69
CA ALA A 124 10.23 11.69 -14.50
C ALA A 124 9.25 12.25 -15.55
N GLU A 125 8.44 13.23 -15.18
CA GLU A 125 7.54 13.94 -16.11
C GLU A 125 8.32 14.70 -17.19
N GLN A 126 9.35 15.45 -16.80
CA GLN A 126 10.21 16.23 -17.72
C GLN A 126 10.98 15.37 -18.72
N ARG A 127 11.26 14.11 -18.38
CA ARG A 127 11.90 13.14 -19.27
C ARG A 127 10.99 12.66 -20.41
N GLY A 128 9.78 13.21 -20.54
CA GLY A 128 8.91 12.99 -21.68
C GLY A 128 8.10 11.70 -21.59
N VAL A 129 7.83 11.16 -20.39
CA VAL A 129 6.99 9.95 -20.21
C VAL A 129 5.63 10.10 -20.90
N CYS A 130 5.01 11.29 -20.78
CA CYS A 130 3.75 11.60 -21.43
C CYS A 130 3.85 11.63 -22.96
N ASP A 131 4.98 12.08 -23.50
CA ASP A 131 5.20 12.15 -24.95
C ASP A 131 5.54 10.76 -25.51
N TYR A 132 6.37 9.99 -24.79
CA TYR A 132 6.64 8.58 -25.11
C TYR A 132 5.36 7.74 -25.15
N ARG A 133 4.39 8.00 -24.27
CA ARG A 133 3.07 7.36 -24.31
C ARG A 133 2.26 7.68 -25.57
N LYS A 134 2.38 8.90 -26.11
CA LYS A 134 1.72 9.25 -27.38
C LYS A 134 2.37 8.52 -28.55
N ASP A 135 3.69 8.42 -28.56
CA ASP A 135 4.46 7.80 -29.65
C ASP A 135 4.42 6.26 -29.61
N GLN A 136 4.31 5.67 -28.42
CA GLN A 136 4.31 4.23 -28.17
C GLN A 136 3.21 3.85 -27.17
N PRO A 137 1.94 3.73 -27.60
CA PRO A 137 0.79 3.56 -26.70
C PRO A 137 0.92 2.40 -25.72
N ASP A 138 1.27 1.20 -26.21
CA ASP A 138 1.32 -0.02 -25.38
C ASP A 138 2.46 0.04 -24.35
N ARG A 139 3.67 0.40 -24.80
CA ARG A 139 4.86 0.48 -23.92
C ARG A 139 4.80 1.67 -22.99
N GLY A 140 4.28 2.80 -23.46
CA GLY A 140 4.15 4.01 -22.69
C GLY A 140 3.05 3.93 -21.64
N GLN A 141 2.00 3.13 -21.84
CA GLN A 141 1.00 2.85 -20.80
C GLN A 141 1.64 2.20 -19.57
N ILE A 142 2.54 1.23 -19.74
CA ILE A 142 3.23 0.55 -18.63
C ILE A 142 4.02 1.55 -17.76
N ILE A 143 4.74 2.48 -18.40
CA ILE A 143 5.53 3.49 -17.70
C ILE A 143 4.64 4.55 -17.07
N TYR A 144 3.55 4.93 -17.74
CA TYR A 144 2.58 5.86 -17.20
C TYR A 144 1.90 5.30 -15.95
N SER A 145 1.51 4.02 -15.93
CA SER A 145 0.99 3.37 -14.72
C SER A 145 1.99 3.41 -13.57
N ARG A 146 3.30 3.24 -13.84
CA ARG A 146 4.36 3.39 -12.82
C ARG A 146 4.50 4.83 -12.32
N LEU A 147 4.35 5.83 -13.20
CA LEU A 147 4.34 7.24 -12.82
C LEU A 147 3.17 7.55 -11.87
N LEU A 148 1.98 6.99 -12.13
CA LEU A 148 0.83 7.10 -11.24
C LEU A 148 1.09 6.43 -9.88
N TYR A 149 1.71 5.25 -9.86
CA TYR A 149 2.13 4.61 -8.60
C TYR A 149 3.11 5.49 -7.81
N LEU A 150 4.06 6.13 -8.48
CA LEU A 150 4.99 7.06 -7.84
C LEU A 150 4.26 8.25 -7.22
N LEU A 151 3.29 8.83 -7.94
CA LEU A 151 2.46 9.92 -7.45
C LEU A 151 1.68 9.49 -6.20
N HIS A 152 1.05 8.31 -6.22
CA HIS A 152 0.32 7.76 -5.06
C HIS A 152 1.25 7.46 -3.88
N ALA A 153 2.46 6.94 -4.13
CA ALA A 153 3.45 6.67 -3.09
C ALA A 153 3.93 7.96 -2.40
N ILE A 154 4.13 9.05 -3.16
CA ILE A 154 4.50 10.36 -2.59
C ILE A 154 3.32 10.97 -1.82
N ALA A 155 2.11 10.91 -2.37
CA ALA A 155 0.90 11.36 -1.68
C ALA A 155 0.72 10.63 -0.35
N ARG A 156 0.98 9.32 -0.32
CA ARG A 156 0.98 8.51 0.89
C ARG A 156 1.96 9.03 1.94
N LEU A 157 3.22 9.22 1.58
CA LEU A 157 4.25 9.71 2.49
C LEU A 157 3.93 11.11 3.05
N LYS A 158 3.28 11.96 2.25
CA LYS A 158 2.80 13.28 2.65
C LYS A 158 1.68 13.22 3.67
N SER A 159 0.72 12.31 3.49
CA SER A 159 -0.57 12.42 4.13
C SER A 159 -0.98 11.25 5.00
N HIS A 160 -0.24 10.14 5.11
CA HIS A 160 -0.67 8.95 5.86
C HIS A 160 0.10 8.77 7.18
N PRO A 161 -0.56 8.34 8.28
CA PRO A 161 0.09 8.00 9.54
C PRO A 161 0.84 6.69 9.36
N LEU A 162 2.17 6.77 9.36
CA LEU A 162 3.04 5.62 9.18
C LEU A 162 3.86 5.38 10.44
N THR A 163 4.11 4.11 10.75
CA THR A 163 5.19 3.77 11.66
C THR A 163 6.52 4.15 11.01
N PHE A 164 7.57 4.37 11.80
CA PHE A 164 8.90 4.63 11.21
C PHE A 164 9.36 3.48 10.31
N ARG A 165 9.01 2.23 10.68
CA ARG A 165 9.31 1.02 9.92
C ARG A 165 8.67 1.04 8.53
N ASP A 166 7.38 1.35 8.44
CA ASP A 166 6.67 1.41 7.15
C ASP A 166 7.10 2.63 6.34
N LEU A 167 7.37 3.77 7.00
CA LEU A 167 7.88 4.97 6.33
C LEU A 167 9.18 4.68 5.58
N LEU A 168 10.12 3.92 6.16
CA LEU A 168 11.37 3.56 5.50
C LEU A 168 11.11 2.85 4.17
N ILE A 169 10.25 1.82 4.17
CA ILE A 169 9.97 1.07 2.94
C ILE A 169 9.14 1.89 1.96
N PHE A 170 8.17 2.69 2.40
CA PHE A 170 7.42 3.50 1.45
C PHE A 170 8.27 4.57 0.76
N VAL A 171 9.30 5.10 1.44
CA VAL A 171 10.30 5.95 0.78
C VAL A 171 11.10 5.16 -0.24
N THR A 172 11.55 3.94 0.08
CA THR A 172 12.31 3.12 -0.87
C THR A 172 11.44 2.64 -2.03
N ASP A 173 10.15 2.37 -1.84
CA ASP A 173 9.18 2.07 -2.91
C ASP A 173 9.08 3.22 -3.91
N ALA A 174 8.89 4.45 -3.42
CA ALA A 174 8.84 5.64 -4.26
C ALA A 174 10.16 5.82 -5.04
N GLN A 175 11.30 5.63 -4.39
CA GLN A 175 12.61 5.69 -5.04
C GLN A 175 12.80 4.61 -6.11
N ARG A 176 12.42 3.36 -5.82
CA ARG A 176 12.50 2.23 -6.76
C ARG A 176 11.61 2.46 -7.97
N LEU A 177 10.37 2.93 -7.77
CA LEU A 177 9.46 3.30 -8.86
C LEU A 177 10.09 4.36 -9.76
N PHE A 178 10.62 5.43 -9.17
CA PHE A 178 11.30 6.48 -9.91
C PHE A 178 12.50 5.95 -10.71
N LEU A 179 13.42 5.20 -10.06
CA LEU A 179 14.62 4.68 -10.72
C LEU A 179 14.29 3.70 -11.85
N ASP A 180 13.24 2.91 -11.71
CA ASP A 180 12.78 1.99 -12.75
C ASP A 180 12.20 2.74 -13.96
N ILE A 181 11.42 3.80 -13.74
CA ILE A 181 10.94 4.71 -14.81
C ILE A 181 12.14 5.38 -15.49
N TYR A 182 13.04 5.97 -14.70
CA TYR A 182 14.17 6.74 -15.20
C TYR A 182 15.10 5.90 -16.08
N SER A 183 15.46 4.72 -15.59
CA SER A 183 16.33 3.78 -16.30
C SER A 183 15.67 3.20 -17.55
N TYR A 184 14.35 2.97 -17.53
CA TYR A 184 13.61 2.54 -18.72
C TYR A 184 13.67 3.58 -19.84
N ILE A 185 13.46 4.86 -19.53
CA ILE A 185 13.56 5.94 -20.50
C ILE A 185 14.98 6.05 -21.06
N ASP A 186 16.02 6.00 -20.22
CA ASP A 186 17.41 5.99 -20.66
C ASP A 186 17.72 4.79 -21.56
N TRP A 187 17.21 3.61 -21.23
CA TRP A 187 17.39 2.42 -22.04
C TRP A 187 16.77 2.59 -23.43
N VAL A 188 15.49 2.96 -23.52
CA VAL A 188 14.79 3.04 -24.80
C VAL A 188 15.31 4.17 -25.68
N LEU A 189 15.63 5.33 -25.10
CA LEU A 189 16.04 6.51 -25.87
C LEU A 189 17.54 6.55 -26.18
N ILE A 190 18.39 5.91 -25.35
CA ILE A 190 19.84 6.06 -25.46
C ILE A 190 20.53 4.71 -25.67
N ALA A 191 20.36 3.75 -24.76
CA ALA A 191 21.16 2.52 -24.80
C ALA A 191 20.72 1.56 -25.92
N GLN A 192 19.42 1.34 -26.06
CA GLN A 192 18.84 0.39 -27.02
C GLN A 192 19.21 0.72 -28.48
N PRO A 193 19.12 1.97 -28.96
CA PRO A 193 19.58 2.34 -30.31
C PRO A 193 21.06 2.03 -30.57
N HIS A 194 21.89 2.06 -29.52
CA HIS A 194 23.34 1.84 -29.60
C HIS A 194 23.76 0.37 -29.41
N THR A 195 22.82 -0.57 -29.31
CA THR A 195 23.13 -2.02 -29.22
C THR A 195 23.58 -2.65 -30.54
N THR A 196 23.74 -1.83 -31.59
CA THR A 196 24.17 -2.28 -32.92
C THR A 196 25.63 -2.75 -32.90
N PHE A 197 25.85 -4.00 -33.31
CA PHE A 197 27.18 -4.60 -33.36
C PHE A 197 28.16 -3.79 -34.22
N GLY A 198 29.39 -3.64 -33.72
CA GLY A 198 30.51 -3.01 -34.45
C GLY A 198 30.62 -1.48 -34.28
N VAL A 199 29.60 -0.81 -33.74
CA VAL A 199 29.67 0.62 -33.38
C VAL A 199 29.93 0.74 -31.87
N ARG A 200 30.97 1.49 -31.50
CA ARG A 200 31.36 1.66 -30.09
C ARG A 200 31.03 3.05 -29.60
N HIS A 201 30.29 3.12 -28.51
CA HIS A 201 29.97 4.34 -27.81
C HIS A 201 30.83 4.50 -26.54
N GLU A 202 31.05 5.74 -26.12
CA GLU A 202 31.77 6.03 -24.87
C GLU A 202 31.03 5.45 -23.68
N VAL A 203 31.77 4.92 -22.70
CA VAL A 203 31.18 4.30 -21.51
C VAL A 203 30.51 5.36 -20.63
N ASN A 204 29.22 5.18 -20.36
CA ASN A 204 28.48 6.01 -19.42
C ASN A 204 28.75 5.53 -17.98
N LEU A 205 29.70 6.19 -17.33
CA LEU A 205 30.10 5.91 -15.94
C LEU A 205 28.99 6.20 -14.92
N GLY A 206 27.95 6.94 -15.32
CA GLY A 206 26.79 7.24 -14.47
C GLY A 206 25.80 6.07 -14.36
N TRP A 207 25.90 5.05 -15.23
CA TRP A 207 25.01 3.88 -15.20
C TRP A 207 25.56 2.73 -14.34
N MET A 208 24.63 1.97 -13.75
CA MET A 208 24.92 0.82 -12.89
C MET A 208 25.71 -0.24 -13.66
N GLY A 209 25.30 -0.50 -14.90
CA GLY A 209 25.80 -1.61 -15.68
C GLY A 209 25.21 -2.96 -15.28
N GLY A 210 25.71 -4.03 -15.88
CA GLY A 210 25.23 -5.38 -15.59
C GLY A 210 26.22 -6.49 -15.89
N PHE A 211 26.08 -7.62 -15.19
CA PHE A 211 26.85 -8.81 -15.47
C PHE A 211 26.26 -9.54 -16.67
N ALA A 212 27.08 -9.82 -17.68
CA ALA A 212 26.71 -10.57 -18.86
C ALA A 212 27.14 -12.04 -18.69
N GLN A 213 26.27 -12.97 -19.04
CA GLN A 213 26.56 -14.41 -19.02
C GLN A 213 26.79 -14.98 -20.43
N SER A 214 26.57 -14.20 -21.49
CA SER A 214 26.84 -14.58 -22.88
C SER A 214 27.70 -13.51 -23.58
N SER A 215 28.43 -13.95 -24.62
CA SER A 215 29.22 -13.06 -25.48
C SER A 215 28.36 -11.97 -26.10
N ASP A 216 27.17 -12.34 -26.59
CA ASP A 216 26.30 -11.45 -27.35
C ASP A 216 25.76 -10.32 -26.47
N ILE A 217 25.40 -10.64 -25.21
CA ILE A 217 24.95 -9.62 -24.25
C ILE A 217 26.12 -8.71 -23.89
N CYS A 218 27.30 -9.27 -23.62
CA CYS A 218 28.48 -8.48 -23.30
C CYS A 218 28.83 -7.50 -24.44
N GLU A 219 28.78 -7.97 -25.68
CA GLU A 219 29.07 -7.14 -26.85
C GLU A 219 28.00 -6.07 -27.07
N LYS A 220 26.71 -6.39 -26.91
CA LYS A 220 25.61 -5.41 -26.98
C LYS A 220 25.79 -4.27 -25.97
N LEU A 221 26.04 -4.62 -24.70
CA LEU A 221 26.24 -3.63 -23.63
C LEU A 221 27.50 -2.81 -23.87
N PHE A 222 28.59 -3.45 -24.32
CA PHE A 222 29.83 -2.77 -24.66
C PHE A 222 29.66 -1.78 -25.81
N CYS A 223 28.98 -2.18 -26.89
CA CYS A 223 28.65 -1.30 -28.01
C CYS A 223 27.83 -0.10 -27.54
N ALA A 224 26.81 -0.35 -26.71
CA ALA A 224 25.92 0.69 -26.18
C ALA A 224 26.57 1.67 -25.18
N GLY A 225 27.86 1.51 -24.85
CA GLY A 225 28.52 2.33 -23.83
C GLY A 225 28.04 2.02 -22.41
N VAL A 226 27.43 0.87 -22.18
CA VAL A 226 26.97 0.45 -20.85
C VAL A 226 28.14 -0.25 -20.13
N PRO A 227 28.41 0.03 -18.85
CA PRO A 227 29.32 -0.79 -18.05
C PRO A 227 28.81 -2.23 -18.03
N ALA A 228 29.64 -3.19 -18.45
CA ALA A 228 29.29 -4.60 -18.41
C ALA A 228 30.33 -5.36 -17.60
N TRP A 229 30.07 -6.62 -17.28
CA TRP A 229 31.08 -7.51 -16.72
C TRP A 229 30.81 -8.92 -17.22
N TYR A 230 31.70 -9.46 -18.04
CA TYR A 230 31.49 -10.79 -18.62
C TYR A 230 31.93 -11.87 -17.63
N VAL A 231 30.96 -12.65 -17.15
CA VAL A 231 31.18 -13.73 -16.19
C VAL A 231 31.36 -15.05 -16.93
N ARG A 232 32.50 -15.71 -16.72
CA ARG A 232 32.81 -17.01 -17.33
C ARG A 232 33.44 -17.94 -16.30
N ALA A 233 33.23 -19.24 -16.42
CA ALA A 233 34.05 -20.19 -15.67
C ALA A 233 35.49 -20.17 -16.19
N SER A 234 36.47 -20.39 -15.31
CA SER A 234 37.90 -20.35 -15.66
C SER A 234 38.28 -21.22 -16.87
N ALA A 235 37.60 -22.36 -17.06
CA ALA A 235 37.79 -23.28 -18.18
C ALA A 235 37.48 -22.67 -19.56
N TYR A 236 36.68 -21.59 -19.63
CA TYR A 236 36.26 -20.93 -20.87
C TYR A 236 37.01 -19.63 -21.15
N ILE A 237 38.06 -19.32 -20.39
CA ILE A 237 38.89 -18.15 -20.64
C ILE A 237 39.91 -18.48 -21.75
N PRO A 238 39.91 -17.74 -22.88
CA PRO A 238 40.85 -18.00 -23.96
C PRO A 238 42.30 -17.81 -23.48
N PRO A 239 43.21 -18.76 -23.76
CA PRO A 239 44.62 -18.65 -23.33
C PRO A 239 45.36 -17.42 -23.87
N LYS A 240 44.86 -16.82 -24.96
CA LYS A 240 45.43 -15.65 -25.63
C LYS A 240 44.69 -14.35 -25.34
N MET A 241 43.77 -14.35 -24.37
CA MET A 241 43.01 -13.16 -24.00
C MET A 241 43.95 -12.07 -23.48
N MET A 242 43.82 -10.84 -24.00
CA MET A 242 44.60 -9.72 -23.46
C MET A 242 44.03 -9.30 -22.10
N VAL A 243 44.91 -9.23 -21.11
CA VAL A 243 44.59 -8.75 -19.76
C VAL A 243 45.49 -7.56 -19.47
N VAL A 244 44.91 -6.41 -19.19
CA VAL A 244 45.66 -5.19 -18.85
C VAL A 244 45.88 -5.10 -17.35
N GLU A 245 44.81 -5.13 -16.54
CA GLU A 245 44.87 -4.92 -15.10
C GLU A 245 44.15 -6.05 -14.32
N PRO A 246 44.86 -6.88 -13.54
CA PRO A 246 44.22 -7.70 -12.52
C PRO A 246 43.81 -6.82 -11.33
N VAL A 247 42.56 -6.92 -10.89
CA VAL A 247 41.99 -6.09 -9.82
C VAL A 247 41.35 -6.95 -8.73
N LEU A 248 41.23 -6.39 -7.53
CA LEU A 248 40.42 -6.98 -6.47
C LEU A 248 38.93 -6.73 -6.74
N LEU A 249 38.08 -7.66 -6.28
CA LEU A 249 36.63 -7.45 -6.31
C LEU A 249 36.28 -6.22 -5.46
N THR A 250 35.54 -5.30 -6.06
CA THR A 250 34.97 -4.16 -5.38
C THR A 250 33.72 -4.63 -4.63
N ARG A 251 33.66 -4.36 -3.34
CA ARG A 251 32.54 -4.73 -2.48
C ARG A 251 31.56 -3.56 -2.32
N PRO A 252 30.28 -3.84 -2.05
CA PRO A 252 29.30 -2.81 -1.75
C PRO A 252 29.52 -2.26 -0.33
N ASP A 253 30.38 -1.26 -0.19
CA ASP A 253 30.70 -0.66 1.12
C ASP A 253 29.54 0.16 1.71
N HIS A 254 28.56 0.54 0.89
CA HIS A 254 27.43 1.39 1.26
C HIS A 254 26.10 0.64 1.41
N SER A 255 26.03 -0.65 1.06
CA SER A 255 24.81 -1.44 1.19
C SER A 255 24.63 -1.88 2.64
N ILE A 256 23.49 -1.54 3.22
CA ILE A 256 23.15 -1.96 4.57
C ILE A 256 22.70 -3.42 4.55
N ILE A 257 23.36 -4.27 5.35
CA ILE A 257 22.99 -5.70 5.53
C ILE A 257 22.32 -5.97 6.88
N ALA A 258 22.37 -5.01 7.80
CA ALA A 258 21.78 -5.16 9.13
C ALA A 258 20.25 -5.23 9.04
N MET A 259 19.65 -6.10 9.84
CA MET A 259 18.20 -6.17 9.99
C MET A 259 17.66 -4.93 10.70
N TYR A 260 16.42 -4.55 10.37
CA TYR A 260 15.74 -3.49 11.08
C TYR A 260 15.59 -3.84 12.57
N ALA A 261 15.80 -2.84 13.43
CA ALA A 261 15.67 -2.97 14.86
C ALA A 261 14.93 -1.77 15.44
N GLU A 262 14.14 -2.04 16.47
CA GLU A 262 13.44 -1.01 17.25
C GLU A 262 13.96 -1.06 18.69
N GLY A 263 14.72 -0.02 19.07
CA GLY A 263 15.48 -0.02 20.31
C GLY A 263 16.50 -1.17 20.31
N ARG A 264 16.32 -2.14 21.21
CA ARG A 264 17.20 -3.32 21.33
C ARG A 264 16.62 -4.59 20.68
N LYS A 265 15.38 -4.55 20.18
CA LYS A 265 14.69 -5.71 19.61
C LYS A 265 14.87 -5.70 18.09
N ILE A 266 15.46 -6.77 17.54
CA ILE A 266 15.54 -6.97 16.09
C ILE A 266 14.12 -7.30 15.59
N ARG A 267 13.67 -6.59 14.56
CA ARG A 267 12.35 -6.72 13.94
C ARG A 267 12.54 -6.82 12.42
N PRO A 268 12.93 -7.99 11.89
CA PRO A 268 13.21 -8.14 10.47
C PRO A 268 11.94 -7.93 9.63
N PHE A 269 12.12 -7.48 8.40
CA PHE A 269 11.03 -7.40 7.41
C PHE A 269 10.64 -8.80 6.89
N GLU A 270 9.53 -8.92 6.18
CA GLU A 270 9.17 -10.19 5.55
C GLU A 270 10.18 -10.56 4.45
N VAL A 271 10.44 -11.87 4.32
CA VAL A 271 11.16 -12.42 3.18
C VAL A 271 10.18 -12.53 2.01
N ILE A 272 10.32 -11.66 1.02
CA ILE A 272 9.40 -11.60 -0.14
C ILE A 272 9.76 -12.59 -1.25
N TYR A 273 10.97 -13.15 -1.23
CA TYR A 273 11.44 -14.18 -2.16
C TYR A 273 12.66 -14.90 -1.60
N ARG A 274 12.74 -16.22 -1.86
CA ARG A 274 13.94 -17.03 -1.64
C ARG A 274 14.37 -17.65 -2.96
N GLY A 275 15.63 -17.42 -3.32
CA GLY A 275 16.23 -18.10 -4.47
C GLY A 275 17.32 -17.31 -5.16
N GLN A 276 17.85 -17.92 -6.20
CA GLN A 276 18.93 -17.35 -7.02
C GLN A 276 18.50 -16.06 -7.73
N GLY A 277 19.50 -15.32 -8.20
CA GLY A 277 19.33 -14.09 -8.96
C GLY A 277 18.74 -14.30 -10.34
N GLY A 278 18.58 -13.19 -11.08
CA GLY A 278 17.97 -13.18 -12.41
C GLY A 278 16.50 -12.77 -12.38
N ARG A 279 15.71 -13.22 -13.36
CA ARG A 279 14.34 -12.73 -13.62
C ARG A 279 13.45 -12.66 -12.40
N ASN A 280 13.34 -13.76 -11.65
CA ASN A 280 12.46 -13.82 -10.48
C ASN A 280 12.86 -12.78 -9.42
N ARG A 281 14.17 -12.62 -9.17
CA ARG A 281 14.64 -11.59 -8.23
C ARG A 281 14.29 -10.20 -8.73
N HIS A 282 14.48 -9.90 -10.01
CA HIS A 282 14.06 -8.61 -10.60
C HIS A 282 12.56 -8.36 -10.46
N THR A 283 11.73 -9.39 -10.65
CA THR A 283 10.27 -9.30 -10.47
C THR A 283 9.92 -8.97 -9.02
N HIS A 284 10.50 -9.68 -8.04
CA HIS A 284 10.17 -9.48 -6.63
C HIS A 284 10.73 -8.17 -6.06
N ILE A 285 11.93 -7.73 -6.46
CA ILE A 285 12.50 -6.41 -6.12
C ILE A 285 11.66 -5.25 -6.66
N ARG A 286 10.79 -5.47 -7.65
CA ARG A 286 9.87 -4.44 -8.17
C ARG A 286 8.46 -4.54 -7.60
N ARG A 287 8.19 -5.52 -6.72
CA ARG A 287 6.93 -5.56 -5.98
C ARG A 287 6.93 -4.46 -4.92
N LEU A 288 5.85 -3.70 -4.92
CA LEU A 288 5.57 -2.69 -3.90
C LEU A 288 5.19 -3.39 -2.61
N TYR A 289 5.59 -2.79 -1.49
CA TYR A 289 5.31 -3.31 -0.17
C TYR A 289 3.84 -3.09 0.19
N ALA A 290 3.19 -4.17 0.63
CA ALA A 290 1.77 -4.20 0.99
C ALA A 290 1.53 -4.16 2.51
N GLY A 291 2.55 -3.84 3.32
CA GLY A 291 2.49 -3.90 4.77
C GLY A 291 2.89 -5.25 5.38
N THR A 292 2.72 -5.42 6.69
CA THR A 292 3.14 -6.59 7.49
C THR A 292 2.01 -7.32 8.23
N THR A 293 0.76 -6.89 8.14
CA THR A 293 -0.32 -7.38 9.01
C THR A 293 -1.16 -8.51 8.42
N TYR A 294 -0.88 -8.94 7.20
CA TYR A 294 -1.42 -10.17 6.63
C TYR A 294 -0.73 -11.44 7.18
N GLN A 295 0.28 -11.36 8.05
CA GLN A 295 0.98 -12.56 8.54
C GLN A 295 0.40 -13.10 9.85
N ASP A 296 0.20 -14.42 9.89
CA ASP A 296 -0.20 -15.13 11.10
C ASP A 296 1.04 -15.26 12.02
N PRO A 297 1.04 -14.70 13.23
CA PRO A 297 2.15 -14.84 14.17
C PRO A 297 2.44 -16.30 14.55
N GLU A 298 1.50 -17.23 14.31
CA GLU A 298 1.70 -18.66 14.53
C GLU A 298 2.34 -19.41 13.34
N SER A 299 2.33 -18.82 12.13
CA SER A 299 2.90 -19.46 10.93
C SER A 299 4.43 -19.56 10.96
N ASP A 300 5.09 -18.74 11.79
CA ASP A 300 6.54 -18.74 11.97
C ASP A 300 7.06 -19.93 12.80
N LYS A 301 6.17 -20.81 13.27
CA LYS A 301 6.55 -22.08 13.93
C LYS A 301 6.88 -23.21 12.94
N SER A 302 6.67 -23.03 11.64
CA SER A 302 6.92 -24.08 10.64
C SER A 302 8.33 -24.01 10.02
N SER A 303 9.36 -24.06 10.85
CA SER A 303 10.73 -24.37 10.41
C SER A 303 11.37 -25.39 11.35
N GLN A 304 10.76 -26.58 11.45
CA GLN A 304 11.45 -27.79 11.92
C GLN A 304 11.18 -29.00 11.01
N PRO A 305 12.14 -29.92 10.88
CA PRO A 305 12.07 -31.01 9.91
C PRO A 305 10.98 -32.02 10.29
N LEU A 306 10.21 -32.42 9.29
CA LEU A 306 9.22 -33.49 9.36
C LEU A 306 9.81 -34.76 10.00
N SER A 307 9.21 -35.20 11.11
CA SER A 307 9.30 -36.57 11.57
C SER A 307 7.92 -37.21 11.55
N SER A 308 7.87 -38.36 10.89
CA SER A 308 6.72 -39.22 10.66
C SER A 308 6.20 -39.87 11.95
N SER A 309 4.90 -39.88 12.20
CA SER A 309 4.15 -41.14 12.37
C SER A 309 2.63 -40.96 12.59
N SER A 310 1.89 -41.86 11.95
CA SER A 310 0.60 -42.48 12.31
C SER A 310 -0.65 -41.62 12.61
N ARG A 311 -1.60 -41.72 11.67
CA ARG A 311 -3.06 -41.60 11.88
C ARG A 311 -3.55 -42.56 12.96
N PRO A 312 -4.72 -42.27 13.55
CA PRO A 312 -5.86 -43.15 13.28
C PRO A 312 -7.12 -42.40 12.84
N ALA A 313 -7.92 -43.13 12.08
CA ALA A 313 -9.19 -42.72 11.51
C ALA A 313 -10.33 -42.67 12.55
N SER A 314 -11.24 -41.72 12.41
CA SER A 314 -12.60 -41.84 12.92
C SER A 314 -13.57 -41.09 12.01
N GLY A 315 -14.53 -41.82 11.45
CA GLY A 315 -15.49 -41.36 10.44
C GLY A 315 -16.60 -40.43 10.94
N PRO A 316 -17.55 -40.07 10.06
CA PRO A 316 -18.50 -39.00 10.28
C PRO A 316 -19.65 -39.42 11.20
N LYS A 317 -20.00 -38.58 12.18
CA LYS A 317 -21.24 -38.72 12.95
C LYS A 317 -22.24 -37.63 12.55
N LEU A 318 -23.33 -38.10 11.94
CA LEU A 318 -24.56 -37.35 11.68
C LEU A 318 -25.48 -37.37 12.90
N SER A 319 -26.14 -36.22 13.10
CA SER A 319 -27.42 -35.96 13.77
C SER A 319 -27.54 -36.07 15.30
N ALA A 320 -28.06 -35.01 15.94
CA ALA A 320 -29.38 -35.02 16.59
C ALA A 320 -29.71 -33.71 17.35
N LEU A 321 -30.86 -33.12 16.97
CA LEU A 321 -31.91 -32.56 17.83
C LEU A 321 -31.63 -31.32 18.73
N GLY A 322 -32.15 -30.19 18.26
CA GLY A 322 -33.19 -29.42 18.96
C GLY A 322 -32.83 -28.75 20.29
N LYS A 323 -32.46 -27.47 20.24
CA LYS A 323 -32.72 -26.54 21.35
C LYS A 323 -33.45 -25.30 20.82
N ALA A 324 -34.62 -25.04 21.40
CA ALA A 324 -35.49 -23.91 21.09
C ALA A 324 -34.74 -22.58 21.24
N PRO A 325 -34.99 -21.57 20.38
CA PRO A 325 -34.38 -20.26 20.54
C PRO A 325 -34.98 -19.56 21.76
N LYS A 326 -34.13 -19.28 22.75
CA LYS A 326 -34.41 -18.27 23.77
C LYS A 326 -34.69 -16.94 23.06
N GLN A 327 -35.79 -16.30 23.42
CA GLN A 327 -36.18 -14.97 22.94
C GLN A 327 -35.01 -13.99 23.08
N LYS A 328 -34.39 -13.64 21.94
CA LYS A 328 -33.45 -12.53 21.85
C LYS A 328 -34.29 -11.25 21.78
N GLY A 329 -33.98 -10.27 22.63
CA GLY A 329 -34.52 -8.92 22.48
C GLY A 329 -34.32 -8.44 21.04
N GLU A 330 -35.32 -7.73 20.50
CA GLU A 330 -35.36 -7.29 19.11
C GLU A 330 -34.02 -6.66 18.72
N SER A 331 -33.35 -7.30 17.75
CA SER A 331 -32.13 -6.76 17.14
C SER A 331 -32.48 -5.43 16.45
N ARG A 332 -31.64 -4.41 16.63
CA ARG A 332 -31.77 -3.12 15.92
C ARG A 332 -31.91 -3.38 14.41
N ASP A 333 -32.90 -2.74 13.79
CA ASP A 333 -33.01 -2.70 12.34
C ASP A 333 -31.81 -1.92 11.78
N LYS A 334 -30.95 -2.59 11.00
CA LYS A 334 -29.77 -1.97 10.39
C LYS A 334 -30.08 -1.19 9.12
N TRP A 335 -31.31 -1.27 8.61
CA TRP A 335 -31.76 -0.52 7.43
C TRP A 335 -32.29 0.87 7.78
N LYS A 336 -32.29 1.23 9.07
CA LYS A 336 -32.79 2.51 9.57
C LYS A 336 -31.82 3.09 10.57
N ASP A 337 -31.53 4.37 10.41
CA ASP A 337 -30.71 5.08 11.37
C ASP A 337 -31.41 5.19 12.74
N PRO A 338 -30.66 5.04 13.85
CA PRO A 338 -31.20 5.28 15.17
C PRO A 338 -31.62 6.75 15.34
N LYS A 339 -32.71 6.98 16.07
CA LYS A 339 -33.14 8.34 16.43
C LYS A 339 -32.16 8.92 17.46
N THR A 340 -31.30 9.84 17.02
CA THR A 340 -30.25 10.44 17.85
C THR A 340 -29.78 11.77 17.25
N PRO A 341 -29.40 12.78 18.08
CA PRO A 341 -28.82 14.03 17.58
C PRO A 341 -27.38 13.87 17.09
N PHE A 342 -26.75 12.71 17.30
CA PHE A 342 -25.32 12.49 17.04
C PHE A 342 -25.00 12.00 15.63
N LEU A 343 -26.00 11.61 14.83
CA LEU A 343 -25.78 11.25 13.42
C LEU A 343 -25.90 12.49 12.54
N PRO A 344 -25.09 12.59 11.47
CA PRO A 344 -25.27 13.61 10.45
C PRO A 344 -26.66 13.46 9.79
N PRO A 345 -27.16 14.51 9.11
CA PRO A 345 -28.42 14.42 8.38
C PRO A 345 -28.37 13.36 7.27
N PRO A 346 -29.42 12.54 7.11
CA PRO A 346 -29.46 11.55 6.03
C PRO A 346 -29.46 12.25 4.67
N ASN A 347 -28.82 11.62 3.68
CA ASN A 347 -28.91 12.06 2.30
C ASN A 347 -30.16 11.45 1.64
N LEU A 348 -30.95 12.28 0.96
CA LEU A 348 -32.26 11.90 0.44
C LEU A 348 -32.21 10.73 -0.56
N HIS A 349 -31.19 10.66 -1.43
CA HIS A 349 -31.07 9.58 -2.41
C HIS A 349 -30.75 8.23 -1.74
N TRP A 350 -29.81 8.24 -0.80
CA TRP A 350 -29.38 7.05 -0.07
C TRP A 350 -30.45 6.54 0.90
N ASP A 351 -31.11 7.43 1.63
CA ASP A 351 -32.23 7.07 2.50
C ASP A 351 -33.38 6.46 1.68
N GLY A 352 -33.67 7.03 0.50
CA GLY A 352 -34.59 6.44 -0.47
C GLY A 352 -34.19 5.03 -0.88
N ALA A 353 -32.94 4.84 -1.31
CA ALA A 353 -32.39 3.54 -1.73
C ALA A 353 -32.45 2.47 -0.62
N MET A 354 -32.09 2.83 0.62
CA MET A 354 -32.13 1.93 1.79
C MET A 354 -33.56 1.48 2.15
N LYS A 355 -34.56 2.33 1.86
CA LYS A 355 -35.98 2.02 2.06
C LYS A 355 -36.55 1.12 0.96
N THR A 356 -36.16 1.35 -0.30
CA THR A 356 -36.69 0.63 -1.47
C THR A 356 -35.99 -0.68 -1.77
N ALA A 357 -34.78 -0.91 -1.23
CA ALA A 357 -34.03 -2.15 -1.41
C ALA A 357 -34.87 -3.41 -1.07
N ILE A 358 -34.76 -4.43 -1.92
CA ILE A 358 -35.40 -5.73 -1.76
C ILE A 358 -34.53 -6.58 -0.82
N LYS A 359 -35.04 -6.80 0.40
CA LYS A 359 -34.30 -7.39 1.53
C LYS A 359 -34.46 -8.90 1.62
N ASP A 360 -34.69 -9.56 0.48
CA ASP A 360 -34.90 -11.00 0.41
C ASP A 360 -33.55 -11.73 0.43
N GLN A 361 -33.37 -12.61 1.41
CA GLN A 361 -32.17 -13.40 1.57
C GLN A 361 -31.93 -14.37 0.40
N SER A 362 -32.96 -14.70 -0.39
CA SER A 362 -32.83 -15.53 -1.59
C SER A 362 -31.97 -14.88 -2.69
N ARG A 363 -31.87 -13.55 -2.69
CA ARG A 363 -31.03 -12.79 -3.62
C ARG A 363 -29.54 -12.85 -3.29
N VAL A 364 -29.23 -13.23 -2.04
CA VAL A 364 -27.87 -13.15 -1.53
C VAL A 364 -27.02 -14.29 -2.10
N HIS A 365 -25.98 -13.94 -2.84
CA HIS A 365 -25.06 -14.89 -3.42
C HIS A 365 -24.29 -15.63 -2.31
N THR A 366 -24.40 -16.97 -2.31
CA THR A 366 -23.69 -17.85 -1.38
C THR A 366 -22.93 -18.95 -2.13
N PRO A 367 -21.71 -19.33 -1.70
CA PRO A 367 -20.98 -18.82 -0.53
C PRO A 367 -20.53 -17.37 -0.69
N TYR A 368 -20.36 -16.68 0.44
CA TYR A 368 -19.83 -15.31 0.44
C TYR A 368 -18.38 -15.31 -0.03
N ILE A 369 -18.10 -14.57 -1.10
CA ILE A 369 -16.75 -14.40 -1.62
C ILE A 369 -16.09 -13.15 -1.01
N ILE A 370 -16.88 -12.12 -0.71
CA ILE A 370 -16.41 -10.87 -0.09
C ILE A 370 -16.56 -10.95 1.43
N ASP A 371 -15.58 -10.44 2.17
CA ASP A 371 -15.64 -10.35 3.63
C ASP A 371 -16.77 -9.42 4.09
N ARG A 372 -17.57 -9.90 5.03
CA ARG A 372 -18.76 -9.21 5.58
C ARG A 372 -18.48 -8.38 6.83
N GLY A 373 -17.25 -8.42 7.33
CA GLY A 373 -16.81 -7.57 8.44
C GLY A 373 -16.84 -6.09 8.08
N TYR A 374 -16.41 -5.27 9.03
CA TYR A 374 -16.44 -3.82 8.91
C TYR A 374 -15.01 -3.28 9.06
N ARG A 375 -14.46 -2.71 7.98
CA ARG A 375 -13.16 -2.03 8.00
C ARG A 375 -13.11 -0.91 9.03
N PHE A 376 -14.23 -0.25 9.32
CA PHE A 376 -14.35 0.80 10.33
C PHE A 376 -15.51 0.50 11.28
N PRO A 377 -15.53 1.05 12.51
CA PRO A 377 -16.71 0.93 13.36
C PRO A 377 -17.95 1.46 12.64
N GLU A 378 -19.02 0.68 12.65
CA GLU A 378 -20.32 1.15 12.15
C GLU A 378 -20.72 2.44 12.93
N PRO A 379 -21.13 3.53 12.27
CA PRO A 379 -21.43 4.80 12.94
C PRO A 379 -22.43 4.65 14.11
N ALA A 380 -23.50 3.89 13.88
CA ALA A 380 -24.52 3.62 14.90
C ALA A 380 -24.04 2.69 16.03
N LEU A 381 -22.94 1.96 15.85
CA LEU A 381 -22.28 1.19 16.91
C LEU A 381 -21.46 2.11 17.81
N LEU A 382 -20.76 3.08 17.23
CA LEU A 382 -19.94 4.05 17.97
C LEU A 382 -20.78 4.86 18.97
N ILE A 383 -21.97 5.30 18.54
CA ILE A 383 -22.90 6.10 19.38
C ILE A 383 -23.97 5.25 20.11
N GLY A 384 -23.89 3.92 20.01
CA GLY A 384 -24.83 3.01 20.64
C GLY A 384 -24.87 3.04 22.18
N PRO A 385 -23.79 3.39 22.92
CA PRO A 385 -23.86 3.48 24.37
C PRO A 385 -24.86 4.52 24.88
N LYS A 386 -25.72 4.11 25.82
CA LYS A 386 -26.70 5.00 26.48
C LYS A 386 -26.12 5.74 27.69
N LEU A 387 -25.05 5.21 28.29
CA LEU A 387 -24.38 5.81 29.45
C LEU A 387 -23.31 6.80 28.95
N PRO A 388 -23.28 8.05 29.44
CA PRO A 388 -22.32 9.07 29.02
C PRO A 388 -20.86 8.62 29.12
N GLU A 389 -20.47 8.00 30.24
CA GLU A 389 -19.11 7.48 30.48
C GLU A 389 -18.68 6.44 29.43
N ARG A 390 -19.62 5.60 28.99
CA ARG A 390 -19.34 4.58 27.97
C ARG A 390 -19.28 5.17 26.57
N LEU A 391 -20.08 6.19 26.28
CA LEU A 391 -20.01 6.95 25.03
C LEU A 391 -18.68 7.70 24.93
N GLN A 392 -18.27 8.35 26.02
CA GLN A 392 -16.97 9.01 26.15
C GLN A 392 -15.83 8.03 25.81
N LEU A 393 -15.86 6.84 26.41
CA LEU A 393 -14.84 5.81 26.18
C LEU A 393 -14.79 5.37 24.71
N TYR A 394 -15.95 5.15 24.08
CA TYR A 394 -16.03 4.76 22.67
C TYR A 394 -15.44 5.83 21.75
N LEU A 395 -15.80 7.10 21.98
CA LEU A 395 -15.29 8.23 21.20
C LEU A 395 -13.78 8.42 21.42
N ALA A 396 -13.31 8.36 22.66
CA ALA A 396 -11.90 8.52 23.00
C ALA A 396 -11.04 7.41 22.37
N ASN A 397 -11.46 6.14 22.51
CA ASN A 397 -10.73 5.00 21.96
C ASN A 397 -10.71 5.03 20.43
N TRP A 398 -11.83 5.39 19.77
CA TRP A 398 -11.85 5.57 18.33
C TRP A 398 -10.90 6.69 17.89
N LEU A 399 -11.00 7.88 18.50
CA LEU A 399 -10.18 9.02 18.11
C LEU A 399 -8.67 8.78 18.34
N ALA A 400 -8.31 8.06 19.41
CA ALA A 400 -6.93 7.67 19.68
C ALA A 400 -6.38 6.68 18.64
N ALA A 401 -7.17 5.70 18.22
CA ALA A 401 -6.75 4.70 17.23
C ALA A 401 -6.93 5.14 15.77
N ARG A 402 -7.77 6.14 15.52
CA ARG A 402 -8.20 6.58 14.19
C ARG A 402 -7.05 6.80 13.22
N PRO A 403 -5.98 7.57 13.52
CA PRO A 403 -4.90 7.80 12.55
C PRO A 403 -4.20 6.50 12.14
N LEU A 404 -3.78 5.70 13.13
CA LEU A 404 -3.10 4.43 12.88
C LEU A 404 -4.00 3.47 12.08
N TRP A 405 -5.26 3.34 12.48
CA TRP A 405 -6.18 2.40 11.86
C TRP A 405 -6.51 2.78 10.41
N ILE A 406 -6.72 4.06 10.12
CA ILE A 406 -6.94 4.54 8.76
C ILE A 406 -5.72 4.25 7.89
N GLY A 407 -4.50 4.56 8.36
CA GLY A 407 -3.27 4.25 7.62
C GLY A 407 -3.10 2.75 7.37
N ARG A 408 -3.47 1.91 8.34
CA ARG A 408 -3.45 0.46 8.21
C ARG A 408 -4.46 -0.03 7.18
N VAL A 409 -5.73 0.39 7.25
CA VAL A 409 -6.78 -0.07 6.31
C VAL A 409 -6.42 0.26 4.86
N ASP A 410 -5.74 1.38 4.62
CA ASP A 410 -5.35 1.78 3.28
C ASP A 410 -4.19 0.95 2.71
N HIS A 411 -3.14 0.75 3.49
CA HIS A 411 -1.90 0.15 2.98
C HIS A 411 -1.72 -1.32 3.31
N ASP A 412 -2.30 -1.77 4.41
CA ASP A 412 -2.10 -3.09 5.02
C ASP A 412 -3.41 -3.58 5.67
N PRO A 413 -4.47 -3.77 4.86
CA PRO A 413 -5.77 -4.16 5.38
C PRO A 413 -5.70 -5.55 6.04
N PRO A 414 -6.41 -5.75 7.16
CA PRO A 414 -6.43 -7.05 7.83
C PRO A 414 -7.05 -8.13 6.92
N ARG A 415 -6.55 -9.36 7.03
CA ARG A 415 -7.06 -10.56 6.31
C ARG A 415 -8.57 -10.68 6.33
N THR A 416 -9.10 -10.51 7.54
CA THR A 416 -10.52 -10.53 7.79
C THR A 416 -10.91 -9.25 8.52
N TYR A 417 -11.94 -8.58 8.02
CA TYR A 417 -12.39 -7.34 8.59
C TYR A 417 -13.02 -7.57 9.97
N PRO A 418 -12.80 -6.63 10.91
CA PRO A 418 -13.34 -6.75 12.25
C PRO A 418 -14.85 -6.96 12.28
N THR A 419 -15.30 -7.89 13.12
CA THR A 419 -16.73 -8.05 13.37
C THR A 419 -17.27 -6.89 14.22
N PRO A 420 -18.58 -6.62 14.21
CA PRO A 420 -19.18 -5.66 15.14
C PRO A 420 -18.90 -5.97 16.61
N GLN A 421 -18.69 -7.24 16.97
CA GLN A 421 -18.34 -7.59 18.35
C GLN A 421 -16.89 -7.23 18.68
N LEU A 422 -15.95 -7.49 17.76
CA LEU A 422 -14.55 -7.11 17.93
C LEU A 422 -14.41 -5.59 18.11
N TRP A 423 -15.16 -4.82 17.30
CA TRP A 423 -15.22 -3.36 17.46
C TRP A 423 -15.76 -2.93 18.83
N ARG A 424 -16.83 -3.56 19.34
CA ARG A 424 -17.35 -3.24 20.69
C ARG A 424 -16.35 -3.57 21.78
N ASP A 425 -15.69 -4.71 21.68
CA ASP A 425 -14.72 -5.17 22.67
C ASP A 425 -13.53 -4.20 22.73
N PHE A 426 -13.04 -3.74 21.57
CA PHE A 426 -12.02 -2.68 21.48
C PHE A 426 -12.50 -1.35 22.05
N LEU A 427 -13.63 -0.81 21.57
CA LEU A 427 -14.12 0.51 21.95
C LEU A 427 -14.51 0.60 23.44
N SER A 428 -14.84 -0.53 24.06
CA SER A 428 -15.14 -0.63 25.50
C SER A 428 -13.91 -0.89 26.38
N SER A 429 -12.72 -0.98 25.79
CA SER A 429 -11.51 -1.24 26.56
C SER A 429 -11.15 -0.05 27.45
N VAL A 430 -10.78 -0.34 28.70
CA VAL A 430 -10.30 0.63 29.69
C VAL A 430 -8.78 0.48 29.78
N PRO A 431 -7.99 1.58 29.81
CA PRO A 431 -6.56 1.49 30.10
C PRO A 431 -6.34 0.75 31.42
N SER A 432 -5.47 -0.25 31.39
CA SER A 432 -4.98 -0.89 32.61
C SER A 432 -3.75 -0.11 33.06
N VAL A 433 -3.85 0.66 34.15
CA VAL A 433 -2.80 1.51 34.78
C VAL A 433 -1.55 0.73 35.24
N GLN A 434 -1.42 -0.57 34.93
CA GLN A 434 -0.26 -1.36 35.31
C GLN A 434 0.11 -2.40 34.23
N PRO A 435 1.37 -2.44 33.79
CA PRO A 435 1.92 -3.57 33.06
C PRO A 435 2.19 -4.71 34.06
N GLN A 436 1.16 -5.47 34.41
CA GLN A 436 1.42 -6.78 35.03
C GLN A 436 1.78 -7.75 33.92
N SER A 437 3.06 -8.11 33.89
CA SER A 437 3.64 -9.23 33.16
C SER A 437 3.07 -10.56 33.65
N SER A 438 1.79 -10.80 33.38
CA SER A 438 1.23 -12.12 33.55
C SER A 438 1.62 -12.97 32.34
N LYS A 439 2.76 -13.66 32.46
CA LYS A 439 2.91 -15.00 31.86
C LYS A 439 1.86 -15.91 32.51
N GLY A 440 0.60 -15.73 32.14
CA GLY A 440 -0.53 -16.51 32.63
C GLY A 440 -0.87 -17.60 31.62
N LYS A 441 -0.78 -18.86 32.04
CA LYS A 441 -1.36 -20.00 31.33
C LYS A 441 -2.79 -19.67 30.90
N GLU A 442 -3.17 -20.07 29.68
CA GLU A 442 -4.57 -20.05 29.24
C GLU A 442 -5.45 -20.70 30.32
N PRO A 443 -6.46 -20.00 30.86
CA PRO A 443 -7.37 -20.61 31.80
C PRO A 443 -8.31 -21.53 31.03
N ASP A 444 -8.22 -22.82 31.32
CA ASP A 444 -9.21 -23.82 30.94
C ASP A 444 -10.63 -23.32 31.26
N GLY A 445 -11.42 -23.07 30.22
CA GLY A 445 -12.89 -23.05 30.27
C GLY A 445 -13.60 -21.87 30.96
N LYS A 446 -12.94 -20.78 31.40
CA LYS A 446 -13.62 -19.59 31.94
C LYS A 446 -13.82 -18.49 30.90
N SER A 447 -15.00 -17.85 30.92
CA SER A 447 -15.31 -16.69 30.06
C SER A 447 -14.39 -15.51 30.39
N LEU A 448 -13.75 -14.94 29.37
CA LEU A 448 -12.85 -13.79 29.50
C LEU A 448 -13.58 -12.59 30.14
N THR A 449 -12.90 -11.91 31.05
CA THR A 449 -13.35 -10.63 31.61
C THR A 449 -13.42 -9.55 30.52
N ALA A 450 -14.19 -8.48 30.74
CA ALA A 450 -14.32 -7.38 29.77
C ALA A 450 -12.96 -6.74 29.43
N THR A 451 -12.08 -6.60 30.43
CA THR A 451 -10.71 -6.09 30.25
C THR A 451 -9.85 -7.03 29.42
N GLU A 452 -9.93 -8.35 29.62
CA GLU A 452 -9.20 -9.33 28.83
C GLU A 452 -9.69 -9.38 27.37
N LYS A 453 -11.00 -9.23 27.15
CA LYS A 453 -11.58 -9.10 25.80
C LYS A 453 -11.09 -7.84 25.10
N GLY A 454 -11.05 -6.70 25.78
CA GLY A 454 -10.51 -5.46 25.23
C GLY A 454 -9.02 -5.58 24.87
N LYS A 455 -8.21 -6.19 25.75
CA LYS A 455 -6.78 -6.45 25.47
C LYS A 455 -6.59 -7.40 24.29
N ARG A 456 -7.41 -8.45 24.20
CA ARG A 456 -7.40 -9.36 23.04
C ARG A 456 -7.80 -8.62 21.76
N ALA A 457 -8.87 -7.84 21.79
CA ALA A 457 -9.31 -7.06 20.64
C ALA A 457 -8.24 -6.06 20.17
N MET A 458 -7.52 -5.42 21.10
CA MET A 458 -6.38 -4.57 20.74
C MET A 458 -5.26 -5.34 20.06
N ARG A 459 -4.92 -6.55 20.56
CA ARG A 459 -3.92 -7.41 19.90
C ARG A 459 -4.38 -7.85 18.51
N ASP A 460 -5.62 -8.28 18.39
CA ASP A 460 -6.20 -8.75 17.12
C ASP A 460 -6.25 -7.61 16.09
N LEU A 461 -6.55 -6.39 16.53
CA LEU A 461 -6.62 -5.21 15.65
C LEU A 461 -5.25 -4.61 15.34
N PHE A 462 -4.34 -4.46 16.31
CA PHE A 462 -3.11 -3.67 16.16
C PHE A 462 -1.83 -4.48 16.17
N GLY A 463 -1.88 -5.76 16.55
CA GLY A 463 -0.72 -6.63 16.73
C GLY A 463 -0.02 -6.44 18.08
N ASP A 464 0.69 -7.47 18.54
CA ASP A 464 1.43 -7.45 19.81
C ASP A 464 2.55 -6.40 19.83
N ASP A 465 3.21 -6.21 18.69
CA ASP A 465 4.40 -5.38 18.56
C ASP A 465 4.15 -3.88 18.80
N LEU A 466 2.92 -3.44 18.59
CA LEU A 466 2.49 -2.05 18.68
C LEU A 466 2.01 -1.71 20.11
N LEU A 467 1.59 -2.73 20.87
CA LEU A 467 1.17 -2.63 22.27
C LEU A 467 2.35 -2.69 23.25
N GLU A 468 3.48 -3.31 22.88
CA GLU A 468 4.68 -3.42 23.72
C GLU A 468 5.47 -2.10 23.86
N THR A 469 5.38 -1.20 22.88
CA THR A 469 6.14 0.07 22.82
C THR A 469 5.51 1.19 23.66
N GLN A 470 4.51 0.88 24.47
CA GLN A 470 3.41 1.81 24.71
C GLN A 470 3.03 1.87 26.22
N GLY A 471 3.29 3.02 26.86
CA GLY A 471 2.81 3.35 28.23
C GLY A 471 1.30 3.61 28.28
N ASP A 472 0.76 4.21 29.36
CA ASP A 472 -0.69 4.44 29.56
C ASP A 472 -1.34 5.32 28.48
N ILE A 473 -1.86 4.70 27.41
CA ILE A 473 -2.38 5.36 26.20
C ILE A 473 -3.79 5.90 26.30
N PHE A 474 -4.61 5.27 27.15
CA PHE A 474 -6.02 5.64 27.23
C PHE A 474 -6.31 6.43 28.50
N SER A 475 -5.34 7.23 28.97
CA SER A 475 -5.55 8.07 30.16
C SER A 475 -6.89 8.82 30.03
N PRO A 476 -7.81 8.69 31.00
CA PRO A 476 -9.08 9.44 31.00
C PRO A 476 -8.84 10.96 31.05
N GLU A 477 -7.61 11.36 31.39
CA GLU A 477 -7.10 12.72 31.38
C GLU A 477 -6.11 12.85 30.22
N GLY A 478 -6.56 13.43 29.10
CA GLY A 478 -5.76 13.58 27.89
C GLY A 478 -6.45 14.41 26.80
N VAL A 479 -5.74 14.66 25.71
CA VAL A 479 -6.23 15.39 24.52
C VAL A 479 -6.00 14.51 23.29
N VAL A 480 -7.06 14.29 22.52
CA VAL A 480 -7.03 13.63 21.21
C VAL A 480 -7.22 14.66 20.11
N LYS A 481 -6.84 14.35 18.87
CA LYS A 481 -6.98 15.28 17.73
C LYS A 481 -7.99 14.75 16.72
N PHE A 482 -8.86 15.62 16.24
CA PHE A 482 -9.78 15.35 15.14
C PHE A 482 -9.65 16.43 14.07
N ARG A 483 -9.10 16.08 12.89
CA ARG A 483 -8.96 16.97 11.71
C ARG A 483 -8.39 18.36 12.00
N GLY A 484 -7.31 18.42 12.79
CA GLY A 484 -6.68 19.69 13.16
C GLY A 484 -7.09 20.19 14.54
N GLU A 485 -8.30 19.86 15.00
CA GLU A 485 -8.87 20.34 16.26
C GLU A 485 -8.43 19.46 17.44
N GLN A 486 -8.04 20.09 18.55
CA GLN A 486 -7.75 19.39 19.81
C GLN A 486 -9.05 19.18 20.59
N VAL A 487 -9.29 17.94 20.99
CA VAL A 487 -10.48 17.50 21.72
C VAL A 487 -10.04 16.93 23.06
N SER A 488 -10.45 17.58 24.16
CA SER A 488 -10.23 17.06 25.50
C SER A 488 -11.06 15.80 25.72
N ILE A 489 -10.46 14.73 26.26
CA ILE A 489 -11.19 13.49 26.58
C ILE A 489 -12.29 13.78 27.61
N ALA A 490 -12.07 14.70 28.55
CA ALA A 490 -13.08 15.09 29.53
C ALA A 490 -14.33 15.72 28.88
N SER A 491 -14.18 16.49 27.79
CA SER A 491 -15.34 17.08 27.11
C SER A 491 -16.20 16.06 26.36
N LEU A 492 -15.68 14.85 26.11
CA LEU A 492 -16.41 13.75 25.48
C LEU A 492 -17.42 13.06 26.42
N ALA A 493 -17.43 13.38 27.72
CA ALA A 493 -18.50 12.95 28.63
C ALA A 493 -19.86 13.57 28.25
N THR A 494 -19.83 14.81 27.75
CA THR A 494 -20.99 15.55 27.24
C THR A 494 -20.59 16.20 25.91
N PRO A 495 -20.41 15.40 24.84
CA PRO A 495 -19.80 15.89 23.62
C PRO A 495 -20.77 16.82 22.86
N PRO A 496 -20.27 17.92 22.26
CA PRO A 496 -21.09 18.74 21.38
C PRO A 496 -21.66 17.91 20.22
N SER A 497 -22.96 18.02 19.94
CA SER A 497 -23.62 17.21 18.90
C SER A 497 -22.92 17.33 17.55
N LEU A 498 -22.53 18.54 17.16
CA LEU A 498 -21.80 18.78 15.91
C LEU A 498 -20.49 18.01 15.83
N LEU A 499 -19.72 17.93 16.92
CA LEU A 499 -18.46 17.17 16.93
C LEU A 499 -18.72 15.69 16.64
N VAL A 500 -19.73 15.10 17.31
CA VAL A 500 -20.06 13.69 17.11
C VAL A 500 -20.65 13.44 15.71
N GLN A 501 -21.42 14.39 15.17
CA GLN A 501 -21.90 14.34 13.79
C GLN A 501 -20.73 14.37 12.79
N LYS A 502 -19.71 15.21 12.99
CA LYS A 502 -18.51 15.24 12.14
C LYS A 502 -17.74 13.91 12.20
N ILE A 503 -17.59 13.32 13.39
CA ILE A 503 -16.90 12.03 13.59
C ILE A 503 -17.68 10.89 12.89
N THR A 504 -18.99 10.82 13.07
CA THR A 504 -19.82 9.79 12.47
C THR A 504 -19.97 9.97 10.97
N TRP A 505 -20.04 11.21 10.46
CA TRP A 505 -20.01 11.51 9.03
C TRP A 505 -18.75 10.94 8.36
N GLU A 506 -17.58 11.12 8.97
CA GLU A 506 -16.35 10.54 8.44
C GLU A 506 -16.38 9.02 8.41
N LEU A 507 -16.95 8.36 9.42
CA LEU A 507 -17.14 6.92 9.42
C LEU A 507 -18.09 6.44 8.31
N PHE A 508 -19.14 7.22 8.00
CA PHE A 508 -20.00 6.94 6.85
C PHE A 508 -19.22 7.04 5.54
N GLU A 509 -18.44 8.10 5.36
CA GLU A 509 -17.61 8.32 4.16
C GLU A 509 -16.55 7.24 3.98
N LEU A 510 -15.77 6.94 5.02
CA LEU A 510 -14.75 5.89 4.99
C LEU A 510 -15.38 4.52 4.75
N GLY A 511 -16.48 4.22 5.44
CA GLY A 511 -17.23 2.98 5.24
C GLY A 511 -17.68 2.82 3.79
N PHE A 512 -18.35 3.83 3.23
CA PHE A 512 -18.82 3.82 1.85
C PHE A 512 -17.69 3.67 0.83
N ARG A 513 -16.62 4.46 0.94
CA ARG A 513 -15.48 4.46 0.00
C ARG A 513 -14.84 3.08 -0.14
N TYR A 514 -14.55 2.42 0.98
CA TYR A 514 -13.92 1.12 0.95
C TYR A 514 -14.90 -0.01 0.65
N GLU A 515 -16.17 0.09 1.06
CA GLU A 515 -17.20 -0.88 0.66
C GLU A 515 -17.47 -0.83 -0.85
N LEU A 516 -17.49 0.36 -1.45
CA LEU A 516 -17.57 0.55 -2.89
C LEU A 516 -16.36 -0.05 -3.60
N ARG A 517 -15.14 0.18 -3.08
CA ARG A 517 -13.92 -0.44 -3.60
C ARG A 517 -14.00 -1.96 -3.60
N ASP A 518 -14.34 -2.55 -2.45
CA ASP A 518 -14.36 -4.00 -2.29
C ASP A 518 -15.41 -4.65 -3.21
N LEU A 519 -16.56 -4.01 -3.39
CA LEU A 519 -17.58 -4.45 -4.33
C LEU A 519 -17.13 -4.29 -5.79
N ASP A 520 -16.53 -3.15 -6.15
CA ASP A 520 -16.05 -2.90 -7.52
C ASP A 520 -14.90 -3.86 -7.91
N CYS A 521 -13.97 -4.14 -7.00
CA CYS A 521 -12.89 -5.12 -7.21
C CYS A 521 -13.44 -6.51 -7.56
N TYR A 522 -14.59 -6.87 -6.99
CA TYR A 522 -15.25 -8.14 -7.24
C TYR A 522 -16.03 -8.14 -8.56
N LEU A 523 -16.91 -7.15 -8.76
CA LEU A 523 -17.79 -7.10 -9.93
C LEU A 523 -17.04 -6.79 -11.23
N ALA A 524 -16.11 -5.83 -11.18
CA ALA A 524 -15.32 -5.42 -12.33
C ALA A 524 -13.94 -6.09 -12.36
N TRP A 525 -13.85 -7.35 -11.91
CA TRP A 525 -12.56 -8.07 -11.78
C TRP A 525 -11.74 -8.05 -13.08
N GLY A 526 -12.38 -8.17 -14.24
CA GLY A 526 -11.71 -8.06 -15.55
C GLY A 526 -11.06 -6.70 -15.78
N CYS A 527 -11.73 -5.60 -15.39
CA CYS A 527 -11.17 -4.25 -15.47
C CYS A 527 -9.98 -4.08 -14.53
N TRP A 528 -10.07 -4.60 -13.30
CA TRP A 528 -8.97 -4.58 -12.33
C TRP A 528 -7.77 -5.40 -12.78
N ASN A 529 -7.99 -6.56 -13.41
CA ASN A 529 -6.90 -7.39 -13.93
C ASN A 529 -6.20 -6.75 -15.15
N ASN A 530 -6.93 -5.95 -15.93
CA ASN A 530 -6.40 -5.27 -17.11
C ASN A 530 -5.69 -3.95 -16.79
N ASP A 531 -6.30 -3.10 -15.96
CA ASP A 531 -5.76 -1.78 -15.56
C ASP A 531 -6.17 -1.42 -14.13
N ALA A 532 -5.61 -2.12 -13.15
CA ALA A 532 -5.86 -1.85 -11.73
C ALA A 532 -5.62 -0.37 -11.35
N VAL A 533 -4.61 0.27 -11.96
CA VAL A 533 -4.25 1.66 -11.66
C VAL A 533 -5.29 2.62 -12.18
N GLY A 534 -5.65 2.49 -13.46
CA GLY A 534 -6.70 3.33 -14.05
C GLY A 534 -8.04 3.14 -13.34
N ARG A 535 -8.35 1.91 -12.92
CA ARG A 535 -9.56 1.61 -12.16
C ARG A 535 -9.55 2.23 -10.76
N GLU A 536 -8.42 2.15 -10.05
CA GLU A 536 -8.25 2.81 -8.75
C GLU A 536 -8.30 4.34 -8.87
N GLN A 537 -7.71 4.91 -9.93
CA GLN A 537 -7.79 6.35 -10.20
C GLN A 537 -9.22 6.80 -10.51
N LEU A 538 -9.98 6.01 -11.27
CA LEU A 538 -11.41 6.26 -11.52
C LEU A 538 -12.21 6.21 -10.22
N LEU A 539 -11.93 5.25 -9.35
CA LEU A 539 -12.56 5.17 -8.03
C LEU A 539 -12.21 6.42 -7.20
N HIS A 540 -10.94 6.83 -7.17
CA HIS A 540 -10.49 8.02 -6.45
C HIS A 540 -11.16 9.29 -6.99
N SER A 541 -11.36 9.41 -8.31
CA SER A 541 -11.94 10.61 -8.93
C SER A 541 -13.45 10.78 -8.72
N ILE A 542 -14.13 9.79 -8.13
CA ILE A 542 -15.50 9.93 -7.59
C ILE A 542 -15.48 10.84 -6.36
N PHE A 543 -14.36 10.85 -5.65
CA PHE A 543 -14.20 11.59 -4.43
C PHE A 543 -13.34 12.83 -4.66
N PRO A 544 -13.72 13.96 -4.06
CA PRO A 544 -12.88 15.14 -4.00
C PRO A 544 -11.64 14.91 -3.12
N GLY A 545 -10.56 15.64 -3.43
CA GLY A 545 -9.30 15.63 -2.66
C GLY A 545 -8.13 14.97 -3.41
N GLU A 546 -6.90 15.25 -2.95
CA GLU A 546 -5.67 14.61 -3.48
C GLU A 546 -5.33 13.32 -2.75
N ALA A 547 -5.96 13.07 -1.59
CA ALA A 547 -5.62 11.97 -0.69
C ALA A 547 -6.31 10.62 -1.03
N GLY A 548 -6.93 10.50 -2.21
CA GLY A 548 -7.60 9.27 -2.67
C GLY A 548 -8.75 8.85 -1.75
N LEU A 549 -8.76 7.58 -1.33
CA LEU A 549 -9.78 7.06 -0.40
C LEU A 549 -9.67 7.65 1.02
N VAL A 550 -8.55 8.32 1.33
CA VAL A 550 -8.18 8.63 2.71
C VAL A 550 -8.29 10.13 3.01
N MET A 551 -9.48 10.59 3.38
CA MET A 551 -9.75 12.02 3.62
C MET A 551 -9.21 12.60 4.94
N TRP A 552 -8.46 11.84 5.73
CA TRP A 552 -8.27 12.15 7.15
C TRP A 552 -7.36 13.36 7.42
N SER A 553 -6.45 13.69 6.48
CA SER A 553 -5.46 14.77 6.58
C SER A 553 -5.97 16.13 6.07
N GLU A 554 -7.11 16.15 5.39
CA GLU A 554 -7.71 17.37 4.85
C GLU A 554 -8.51 18.10 5.94
N SER A 555 -8.52 19.44 5.87
CA SER A 555 -9.38 20.26 6.74
C SER A 555 -10.83 19.82 6.63
N PHE A 556 -11.58 19.89 7.74
CA PHE A 556 -13.02 19.62 7.67
C PHE A 556 -13.67 20.60 6.69
N LEU A 557 -14.62 20.09 5.91
CA LEU A 557 -15.12 20.80 4.73
C LEU A 557 -16.09 21.89 5.15
N SER A 558 -16.00 23.01 4.47
CA SER A 558 -16.86 24.18 4.72
C SER A 558 -18.19 24.11 3.98
N GLU A 559 -18.29 23.33 2.89
CA GLU A 559 -19.47 23.27 2.02
C GLU A 559 -19.70 21.87 1.43
N ASN A 560 -20.94 21.59 0.99
CA ASN A 560 -21.27 20.38 0.23
C ASN A 560 -20.46 20.32 -1.07
N TYR A 561 -19.80 19.19 -1.29
CA TYR A 561 -18.78 19.01 -2.33
C TYR A 561 -18.78 17.56 -2.84
N GLY A 562 -18.08 17.30 -3.96
CA GLY A 562 -18.04 15.98 -4.57
C GLY A 562 -19.36 15.56 -5.24
N LEU A 563 -19.69 14.28 -5.12
CA LEU A 563 -20.93 13.66 -5.64
C LEU A 563 -22.21 14.37 -5.15
N TRP A 564 -22.12 15.06 -4.01
CA TRP A 564 -23.24 15.72 -3.33
C TRP A 564 -23.12 17.24 -3.32
N ASN A 565 -22.30 17.81 -4.21
CA ASN A 565 -22.25 19.26 -4.40
C ASN A 565 -23.66 19.80 -4.67
N ASN A 566 -23.96 20.96 -4.06
CA ASN A 566 -25.24 21.66 -4.18
C ASN A 566 -25.43 22.33 -5.54
N THR A 567 -24.34 22.50 -6.30
CA THR A 567 -24.38 23.02 -7.66
C THR A 567 -24.41 21.87 -8.67
N LEU A 568 -25.26 22.00 -9.68
CA LEU A 568 -25.39 21.02 -10.74
C LEU A 568 -24.03 20.79 -11.43
N MET A 569 -23.38 21.84 -11.91
CA MET A 569 -22.09 21.69 -12.58
C MET A 569 -20.95 21.26 -11.64
N GLY A 570 -21.02 21.57 -10.35
CA GLY A 570 -20.00 21.16 -9.38
C GLY A 570 -20.03 19.67 -9.05
N CYS A 571 -21.17 18.98 -9.23
CA CYS A 571 -21.28 17.54 -8.99
C CYS A 571 -21.00 16.69 -10.23
N LEU A 572 -21.19 17.24 -11.43
CA LEU A 572 -21.07 16.54 -12.72
C LEU A 572 -19.81 15.67 -12.83
N PRO A 573 -18.57 16.17 -12.58
CA PRO A 573 -17.38 15.33 -12.75
C PRO A 573 -17.37 14.11 -11.82
N TYR A 574 -17.84 14.26 -10.59
CA TYR A 574 -17.88 13.18 -9.60
C TYR A 574 -18.98 12.17 -9.91
N LEU A 575 -20.16 12.65 -10.31
CA LEU A 575 -21.29 11.81 -10.69
C LEU A 575 -21.01 11.03 -11.97
N GLU A 576 -20.36 11.64 -12.95
CA GLU A 576 -19.92 10.95 -14.17
C GLU A 576 -18.90 9.86 -13.86
N ASN A 577 -17.92 10.12 -12.99
CA ASN A 577 -16.96 9.09 -12.58
C ASN A 577 -17.64 7.95 -11.80
N PHE A 578 -18.62 8.25 -10.95
CA PHE A 578 -19.38 7.23 -10.24
C PHE A 578 -20.22 6.39 -11.20
N ARG A 579 -20.90 7.04 -12.16
CA ARG A 579 -21.64 6.38 -13.22
C ARG A 579 -20.71 5.48 -14.06
N ARG A 580 -19.55 5.97 -14.48
CA ARG A 580 -18.55 5.20 -15.23
C ARG A 580 -18.10 3.96 -14.48
N LEU A 581 -17.90 4.05 -13.16
CA LEU A 581 -17.57 2.90 -12.33
C LEU A 581 -18.70 1.86 -12.37
N LEU A 582 -19.94 2.27 -12.10
CA LEU A 582 -21.12 1.40 -12.09
C LEU A 582 -21.49 0.85 -13.48
N CYS A 583 -21.10 1.54 -14.56
CA CYS A 583 -21.39 1.15 -15.94
C CYS A 583 -20.75 -0.19 -16.34
N ASP A 584 -19.67 -0.57 -15.67
CA ASP A 584 -18.96 -1.83 -15.92
C ASP A 584 -19.48 -2.98 -15.04
N TRP A 585 -20.51 -2.74 -14.21
CA TRP A 585 -21.14 -3.79 -13.41
C TRP A 585 -22.24 -4.50 -14.19
N ASP A 586 -22.45 -5.78 -13.88
CA ASP A 586 -23.55 -6.56 -14.45
C ASP A 586 -24.91 -5.94 -14.08
N ASP A 587 -25.88 -6.09 -14.98
CA ASP A 587 -27.27 -5.60 -14.81
C ASP A 587 -27.40 -4.08 -14.58
N VAL A 588 -26.44 -3.29 -15.08
CA VAL A 588 -26.49 -1.83 -14.99
C VAL A 588 -27.79 -1.25 -15.60
N PRO A 589 -28.51 -0.37 -14.87
CA PRO A 589 -29.70 0.30 -15.38
C PRO A 589 -29.42 1.17 -16.63
N PRO A 590 -30.36 1.26 -17.59
CA PRO A 590 -30.18 2.03 -18.83
C PRO A 590 -29.85 3.53 -18.63
N CYS A 591 -30.31 4.16 -17.55
CA CYS A 591 -29.97 5.55 -17.28
C CYS A 591 -28.49 5.75 -16.88
N LEU A 592 -27.80 4.68 -16.45
CA LEU A 592 -26.39 4.72 -16.09
C LEU A 592 -25.46 4.34 -17.26
N THR A 593 -25.99 3.89 -18.41
CA THR A 593 -25.15 3.56 -19.58
C THR A 593 -24.76 4.78 -20.41
N THR A 594 -25.51 5.88 -20.28
CA THR A 594 -25.31 7.10 -21.08
C THR A 594 -24.35 8.06 -20.38
N PRO A 595 -23.27 8.54 -21.03
CA PRO A 595 -22.36 9.53 -20.46
C PRO A 595 -23.06 10.84 -20.08
N LEU A 596 -22.66 11.42 -18.95
CA LEU A 596 -23.12 12.74 -18.51
C LEU A 596 -22.22 13.82 -19.11
N THR A 597 -22.83 14.80 -19.78
CA THR A 597 -22.13 15.94 -20.37
C THR A 597 -22.77 17.25 -19.95
N SER A 598 -22.07 18.38 -20.10
CA SER A 598 -22.66 19.70 -19.82
C SER A 598 -23.97 19.96 -20.56
N ASP A 599 -24.11 19.41 -21.76
CA ASP A 599 -25.26 19.64 -22.66
C ASP A 599 -26.46 18.75 -22.27
N ASN A 600 -26.08 17.57 -21.78
CA ASN A 600 -26.80 16.57 -21.03
C ASN A 600 -27.62 16.90 -19.78
N PHE A 601 -26.97 17.71 -18.95
CA PHE A 601 -27.06 17.53 -17.51
C PHE A 601 -27.98 18.58 -16.92
N THR A 602 -29.25 18.21 -16.78
CA THR A 602 -30.32 19.01 -16.17
C THR A 602 -30.56 18.59 -14.73
N ASP A 603 -31.25 19.41 -13.94
CA ASP A 603 -31.61 19.07 -12.56
C ASP A 603 -32.40 17.75 -12.46
N THR A 604 -33.37 17.55 -13.37
CA THR A 604 -34.17 16.32 -13.44
C THR A 604 -33.32 15.10 -13.76
N TYR A 605 -32.42 15.22 -14.74
CA TYR A 605 -31.57 14.10 -15.15
C TYR A 605 -30.50 13.78 -14.09
N SER A 606 -29.94 14.81 -13.45
CA SER A 606 -29.06 14.65 -12.28
C SER A 606 -29.76 13.92 -11.14
N TRP A 607 -31.01 14.28 -10.84
CA TRP A 607 -31.81 13.61 -9.82
C TRP A 607 -32.04 12.13 -10.14
N GLU A 608 -32.45 11.83 -11.37
CA GLU A 608 -32.70 10.47 -11.86
C GLU A 608 -31.44 9.59 -11.78
N VAL A 609 -30.31 10.10 -12.27
CA VAL A 609 -29.03 9.37 -12.28
C VAL A 609 -28.53 9.13 -10.86
N ARG A 610 -28.56 10.14 -9.97
CA ARG A 610 -28.16 9.99 -8.55
C ARG A 610 -29.03 8.97 -7.83
N HIS A 611 -30.35 9.06 -8.00
CA HIS A 611 -31.29 8.14 -7.35
C HIS A 611 -31.11 6.70 -7.86
N THR A 612 -30.93 6.53 -9.17
CA THR A 612 -30.74 5.20 -9.76
C THR A 612 -29.40 4.60 -9.37
N ALA A 613 -28.32 5.38 -9.42
CA ALA A 613 -26.99 4.94 -8.98
C ALA A 613 -26.99 4.50 -7.50
N ALA A 614 -27.63 5.27 -6.62
CA ALA A 614 -27.76 4.92 -5.19
C ALA A 614 -28.57 3.63 -4.99
N THR A 615 -29.70 3.50 -5.68
CA THR A 615 -30.57 2.31 -5.57
C THR A 615 -29.88 1.06 -6.10
N PHE A 616 -29.22 1.17 -7.25
CA PHE A 616 -28.44 0.10 -7.86
C PHE A 616 -27.31 -0.34 -6.93
N TYR A 617 -26.49 0.59 -6.44
CA TYR A 617 -25.43 0.28 -5.47
C TYR A 617 -25.95 -0.45 -4.23
N VAL A 618 -27.00 0.07 -3.58
CA VAL A 618 -27.52 -0.52 -2.34
C VAL A 618 -28.04 -1.94 -2.57
N GLN A 619 -28.76 -2.16 -3.68
CA GLN A 619 -29.28 -3.48 -4.00
C GLN A 619 -28.14 -4.47 -4.30
N THR A 620 -27.23 -4.09 -5.20
CA THR A 620 -26.09 -4.92 -5.58
C THR A 620 -25.21 -5.24 -4.37
N PHE A 621 -24.93 -4.25 -3.51
CA PHE A 621 -24.20 -4.49 -2.28
C PHE A 621 -24.89 -5.53 -1.39
N PHE A 622 -26.20 -5.42 -1.18
CA PHE A 622 -26.94 -6.38 -0.37
C PHE A 622 -26.88 -7.80 -0.97
N ASP A 623 -27.02 -7.92 -2.28
CA ASP A 623 -26.99 -9.20 -2.99
C ASP A 623 -25.62 -9.91 -2.83
N HIS A 624 -24.51 -9.17 -2.70
CA HIS A 624 -23.18 -9.76 -2.48
C HIS A 624 -22.73 -9.88 -1.02
N PHE A 625 -23.03 -8.89 -0.16
CA PHE A 625 -22.59 -8.87 1.23
C PHE A 625 -23.61 -9.46 2.22
N GLY A 626 -24.88 -9.60 1.81
CA GLY A 626 -25.97 -10.07 2.67
C GLY A 626 -26.19 -9.22 3.92
N ARG A 627 -25.80 -7.94 3.88
CA ARG A 627 -26.04 -6.92 4.91
C ARG A 627 -26.22 -5.56 4.25
N PRO A 628 -26.90 -4.59 4.90
CA PRO A 628 -26.96 -3.24 4.36
C PRO A 628 -25.55 -2.62 4.26
N PRO A 629 -25.31 -1.79 3.23
CA PRO A 629 -24.09 -0.98 3.13
C PRO A 629 -24.10 0.18 4.14
N ILE A 630 -22.91 0.71 4.40
CA ILE A 630 -22.73 2.04 4.97
C ILE A 630 -22.91 3.05 3.83
N VAL A 631 -23.86 3.95 3.97
CA VAL A 631 -24.21 4.93 2.93
C VAL A 631 -23.84 6.36 3.31
N PRO A 632 -23.44 7.20 2.34
CA PRO A 632 -23.11 8.61 2.57
C PRO A 632 -24.23 9.40 3.24
N HIS A 633 -23.83 10.32 4.12
CA HIS A 633 -24.70 11.28 4.78
C HIS A 633 -24.32 12.70 4.40
N SER A 634 -25.25 13.64 4.57
CA SER A 634 -25.01 15.06 4.30
C SER A 634 -23.99 15.64 5.30
N LEU A 635 -23.17 16.60 4.86
CA LEU A 635 -22.21 17.25 5.75
C LEU A 635 -22.93 17.96 6.91
N PRO A 636 -22.48 17.76 8.16
CA PRO A 636 -23.04 18.47 9.30
C PRO A 636 -22.49 19.90 9.33
N MET A 637 -23.37 20.88 9.07
CA MET A 637 -23.04 22.30 9.10
C MET A 637 -23.52 22.96 10.40
N GLN A 638 -22.82 24.02 10.85
CA GLN A 638 -23.39 24.92 11.86
C GLN A 638 -24.55 25.67 11.24
N SER A 639 -25.74 25.51 11.83
CA SER A 639 -26.94 26.29 11.51
C SER A 639 -26.78 27.75 11.91
#